data_AF-A0A0P8DE83-F1
#
_entry.id   AF-A0A0P8DE83-F1
#
_cell.length_a   1.000
_cell.length_b   1.000
_cell.length_c   1.000
_cell.angle_alpha   90.00
_cell.angle_beta   90.00
_cell.angle_gamma   90.00
#
_symmetry.space_group_name_H-M   'P 1'
#
loop_
_entity.id
_entity.type
_entity.pdbx_description
1 polymer ?
#
loop_
_entity_poly.entity_id
_entity_poly.type
_entity_poly.pdbx_seq_one_letter_code
_entity_poly.pdbx_strand_id
1 'polypeptide(L)'
;MPSSKRPYRNQDNHWAGFSELKKTLAPLVKDDEKISKLLEKIKGWTKGEPFLTQLLGGYVVEYAEKAGQETTVSIVDDIVETRIVKNWEEKAACDHLQNICEPIISYGVRDSLLILYIQILQRGSVDLGRSPEQEVLLSSGLVIAENDRLKVANDIYAKVFDLAWVEALLPGITRPVSIISTSASDKAKRSRQLISSSIGGLFLGLTLLAGAIYWGLSSRQSRVVIVDSTPSAIASEEISENAIAPPEAGQEMTQLTLLGDTFSGYSTFRNADFQSVLKESGIEINYDNEFDQTLRAERLKSGEADLIVTTLDQFLQQQPKGKIVGLLDRTVGADAVVLNTKRYPGLKSLLDVEEEIQKAQQKGETLSITYATNTPSEYLAMVLDAQFDAFELSDFELMPTADASEAWDLLQNSTSNVAIAVLWEPYVTQAQQQGYSVVLSSGDVPNTIVDVIVASDELIASNPGVVSRFLENYYRRIDANARDATQLQKQVAEDGLLSVNDAVAIIKGINFFTAIESRDWMNSSLLAQRIKSTAAVLALSNRLKPDELAKITANADSLYTSQFVIEAANNSQTLIDLIRADNPALADKLAGSDAVSVPDVSAAQIQQASNIGNLNVRGQVDFTVGAAQLTDESKQTLNQLASELKDFDEENLAVRVIGHTSRSGDADANQRLSEERARVVANHLKGMGVSMNVLPEGEGFNSPLPNVDPADARNQRTEIRLVRVN
;
A
#
# COMPACT_ATOMS: atom_id res chain seq x y z
N MET A 1 6.89 -34.46 -24.97
CA MET A 1 7.15 -34.77 -26.41
C MET A 1 8.15 -33.75 -26.95
N PRO A 2 9.00 -34.08 -27.94
CA PRO A 2 10.41 -33.70 -27.93
C PRO A 2 10.65 -32.21 -28.20
N SER A 3 11.60 -31.66 -27.43
CA SER A 3 12.16 -30.33 -27.54
C SER A 3 12.79 -30.09 -28.91
N SER A 4 12.35 -29.05 -29.63
CA SER A 4 13.17 -28.41 -30.65
C SER A 4 13.57 -27.02 -30.15
N LYS A 5 14.73 -26.92 -29.48
CA LYS A 5 15.46 -25.66 -29.35
C LYS A 5 15.70 -25.12 -30.76
N ARG A 6 14.99 -24.05 -31.17
CA ARG A 6 15.36 -23.29 -32.37
C ARG A 6 16.48 -22.32 -31.96
N PRO A 7 17.66 -22.38 -32.58
CA PRO A 7 18.72 -21.43 -32.27
C PRO A 7 18.34 -20.04 -32.80
N TYR A 8 18.83 -19.01 -32.11
CA TYR A 8 18.85 -17.61 -32.54
C TYR A 8 19.19 -17.53 -34.03
N ARG A 9 18.23 -17.07 -34.84
CA ARG A 9 18.37 -16.99 -36.29
C ARG A 9 19.21 -15.76 -36.62
N ASN A 10 20.49 -16.00 -36.89
CA ASN A 10 21.43 -15.02 -37.41
C ASN A 10 20.81 -14.30 -38.62
N GLN A 11 20.83 -12.96 -38.56
CA GLN A 11 20.44 -12.06 -39.63
C GLN A 11 21.45 -12.20 -40.77
N ASP A 12 21.07 -12.95 -41.81
CA ASP A 12 21.55 -12.82 -43.19
C ASP A 12 20.87 -13.92 -44.02
N ASN A 13 19.61 -13.67 -44.42
CA ASN A 13 18.90 -14.56 -45.34
C ASN A 13 18.31 -13.73 -46.48
N HIS A 14 19.01 -13.68 -47.60
CA HIS A 14 18.41 -13.36 -48.90
C HIS A 14 17.37 -14.43 -49.25
N TRP A 15 16.11 -14.18 -48.87
CA TRP A 15 14.99 -15.07 -49.12
C TRP A 15 14.62 -15.16 -50.61
N ALA A 16 14.29 -16.36 -51.08
CA ALA A 16 13.90 -16.66 -52.46
C ALA A 16 12.52 -16.09 -52.87
N GLY A 17 11.65 -15.73 -51.92
CA GLY A 17 10.25 -15.35 -52.21
C GLY A 17 10.08 -13.99 -52.90
N PHE A 18 10.89 -12.97 -52.61
CA PHE A 18 10.79 -11.69 -53.33
C PHE A 18 11.26 -11.81 -54.78
N SER A 19 12.26 -12.66 -55.04
CA SER A 19 12.70 -12.95 -56.40
C SER A 19 11.60 -13.65 -57.21
N GLU A 20 10.85 -14.56 -56.59
CA GLU A 20 9.77 -15.27 -57.27
C GLU A 20 8.54 -14.36 -57.47
N LEU A 21 8.19 -13.57 -56.45
CA LEU A 21 7.13 -12.57 -56.55
C LEU A 21 7.40 -11.54 -57.65
N LYS A 22 8.67 -11.11 -57.81
CA LYS A 22 9.09 -10.24 -58.91
C LYS A 22 8.82 -10.88 -60.28
N LYS A 23 9.14 -12.16 -60.45
CA LYS A 23 8.88 -12.88 -61.72
C LYS A 23 7.38 -12.95 -62.03
N THR A 24 6.54 -13.15 -61.02
CA THR A 24 5.08 -13.21 -61.19
C THR A 24 4.47 -11.85 -61.53
N LEU A 25 4.98 -10.75 -60.95
CA LEU A 25 4.48 -9.40 -61.21
C LEU A 25 4.99 -8.81 -62.54
N ALA A 26 6.18 -9.21 -63.00
CA ALA A 26 6.80 -8.73 -64.24
C ALA A 26 5.88 -8.78 -65.49
N PRO A 27 5.20 -9.89 -65.81
CA PRO A 27 4.31 -9.94 -66.97
C PRO A 27 3.02 -9.10 -66.81
N LEU A 28 2.59 -8.80 -65.57
CA LEU A 28 1.33 -8.12 -65.27
C LEU A 28 1.46 -6.60 -65.29
N VAL A 29 2.48 -6.06 -64.59
CA VAL A 29 2.65 -4.62 -64.37
C VAL A 29 3.51 -3.97 -65.47
N LYS A 30 4.48 -4.72 -66.03
CA LYS A 30 5.36 -4.29 -67.14
C LYS A 30 6.11 -2.97 -66.89
N ASP A 31 6.41 -2.68 -65.63
CA ASP A 31 7.19 -1.51 -65.18
C ASP A 31 8.07 -1.94 -64.00
N ASP A 32 9.37 -2.09 -64.25
CA ASP A 32 10.35 -2.60 -63.29
C ASP A 32 10.56 -1.66 -62.09
N GLU A 33 10.42 -0.35 -62.27
CA GLU A 33 10.52 0.62 -61.18
C GLU A 33 9.31 0.50 -60.27
N LYS A 34 8.11 0.39 -60.85
CA LYS A 34 6.86 0.19 -60.11
C LYS A 34 6.84 -1.14 -59.36
N ILE A 35 7.31 -2.22 -59.98
CA ILE A 35 7.46 -3.54 -59.34
C ILE A 35 8.44 -3.45 -58.17
N SER A 36 9.56 -2.76 -58.33
CA SER A 36 10.54 -2.59 -57.24
C SER A 36 9.91 -1.84 -56.05
N LYS A 37 9.15 -0.77 -56.30
CA LYS A 37 8.40 -0.03 -55.27
C LYS A 37 7.32 -0.88 -54.59
N LEU A 38 6.61 -1.74 -55.32
CA LEU A 38 5.64 -2.68 -54.75
C LEU A 38 6.34 -3.67 -53.80
N LEU A 39 7.47 -4.26 -54.23
CA LEU A 39 8.22 -5.22 -53.42
C LEU A 39 8.83 -4.55 -52.18
N GLU A 40 9.36 -3.32 -52.31
CA GLU A 40 9.84 -2.53 -51.17
C GLU A 40 8.73 -2.26 -50.16
N LYS A 41 7.53 -1.95 -50.63
CA LYS A 41 6.39 -1.66 -49.75
C LYS A 41 5.87 -2.92 -49.05
N ILE A 42 5.80 -4.04 -49.76
CA ILE A 42 5.50 -5.35 -49.15
C ILE A 42 6.55 -5.68 -48.08
N LYS A 43 7.85 -5.51 -48.39
CA LYS A 43 8.93 -5.71 -47.42
C LYS A 43 8.84 -4.73 -46.24
N GLY A 44 8.37 -3.50 -46.47
CA GLY A 44 8.12 -2.51 -45.43
C GLY A 44 7.15 -3.05 -44.38
N TRP A 45 5.98 -3.50 -44.84
CA TRP A 45 4.90 -4.03 -44.00
C TRP A 45 5.25 -5.33 -43.29
N THR A 46 5.88 -6.28 -43.99
CA THR A 46 6.09 -7.64 -43.45
C THR A 46 7.45 -7.82 -42.78
N LYS A 47 8.40 -6.91 -43.02
CA LYS A 47 9.82 -7.04 -42.67
C LYS A 47 10.46 -8.37 -43.12
N GLY A 48 9.87 -9.02 -44.13
CA GLY A 48 10.33 -10.32 -44.64
C GLY A 48 9.86 -11.52 -43.85
N GLU A 49 8.86 -11.38 -42.98
CA GLU A 49 8.17 -12.53 -42.36
C GLU A 49 7.58 -13.42 -43.48
N PRO A 50 7.97 -14.72 -43.57
CA PRO A 50 7.67 -15.54 -44.73
C PRO A 50 6.19 -15.68 -45.07
N PHE A 51 5.33 -15.92 -44.07
CA PHE A 51 3.91 -16.17 -44.28
C PHE A 51 3.20 -14.91 -44.80
N LEU A 52 3.35 -13.79 -44.09
CA LEU A 52 2.80 -12.48 -44.45
C LEU A 52 3.33 -11.99 -45.79
N THR A 53 4.61 -12.23 -46.10
CA THR A 53 5.20 -11.85 -47.39
C THR A 53 4.57 -12.62 -48.55
N GLN A 54 4.34 -13.93 -48.38
CA GLN A 54 3.67 -14.74 -49.39
C GLN A 54 2.19 -14.37 -49.53
N LEU A 55 1.49 -14.17 -48.41
CA LEU A 55 0.08 -13.82 -48.38
C LEU A 55 -0.18 -12.45 -49.04
N LEU A 56 0.52 -11.41 -48.58
CA LEU A 56 0.39 -10.06 -49.12
C LEU A 56 0.85 -10.01 -50.58
N GLY A 57 1.94 -10.70 -50.93
CA GLY A 57 2.39 -10.83 -52.31
C GLY A 57 1.34 -11.47 -53.22
N GLY A 58 0.72 -12.56 -52.79
CA GLY A 58 -0.37 -13.21 -53.52
C GLY A 58 -1.58 -12.30 -53.75
N TYR A 59 -1.94 -11.51 -52.73
CA TYR A 59 -3.01 -10.52 -52.86
C TYR A 59 -2.69 -9.39 -53.85
N VAL A 60 -1.45 -8.90 -53.85
CA VAL A 60 -1.00 -7.89 -54.81
C VAL A 60 -0.98 -8.47 -56.23
N VAL A 61 -0.59 -9.72 -56.42
CA VAL A 61 -0.67 -10.42 -57.72
C VAL A 61 -2.12 -10.54 -58.19
N GLU A 62 -3.04 -11.00 -57.34
CA GLU A 62 -4.46 -11.13 -57.67
C GLU A 62 -5.07 -9.79 -58.10
N TYR A 63 -4.66 -8.68 -57.46
CA TYR A 63 -5.07 -7.35 -57.87
C TYR A 63 -4.45 -6.96 -59.21
N ALA A 64 -3.15 -7.20 -59.39
CA ALA A 64 -2.42 -6.88 -60.62
C ALA A 64 -2.92 -7.67 -61.84
N GLU A 65 -3.45 -8.88 -61.66
CA GLU A 65 -4.10 -9.66 -62.71
C GLU A 65 -5.35 -8.95 -63.27
N LYS A 66 -6.06 -8.20 -62.42
CA LYS A 66 -7.28 -7.45 -62.79
C LYS A 66 -6.94 -6.06 -63.32
N ALA A 67 -5.99 -5.37 -62.70
CA ALA A 67 -5.67 -3.97 -63.00
C ALA A 67 -4.54 -3.80 -64.04
N GLY A 68 -3.70 -4.81 -64.26
CA GLY A 68 -2.57 -4.75 -65.18
C GLY A 68 -1.64 -3.56 -64.89
N GLN A 69 -1.42 -2.71 -65.90
CA GLN A 69 -0.56 -1.53 -65.80
C GLN A 69 -1.10 -0.44 -64.85
N GLU A 70 -2.41 -0.44 -64.57
CA GLU A 70 -3.04 0.54 -63.66
C GLU A 70 -2.71 0.27 -62.18
N THR A 71 -2.13 -0.89 -61.85
CA THR A 71 -1.77 -1.29 -60.47
C THR A 71 -0.94 -0.22 -59.76
N THR A 72 -1.49 0.46 -58.75
CA THR A 72 -0.77 1.50 -58.01
C THR A 72 0.05 0.92 -56.86
N VAL A 73 1.09 1.63 -56.40
CA VAL A 73 1.87 1.19 -55.22
C VAL A 73 1.06 1.34 -53.91
N SER A 74 0.08 2.25 -53.87
CA SER A 74 -0.77 2.44 -52.69
C SER A 74 -1.65 1.23 -52.38
N ILE A 75 -1.94 0.37 -53.36
CA ILE A 75 -2.81 -0.80 -53.17
C ILE A 75 -2.32 -1.75 -52.08
N VAL A 76 -1.00 -1.78 -51.83
CA VAL A 76 -0.42 -2.61 -50.78
C VAL A 76 -0.99 -2.21 -49.40
N ASP A 77 -1.15 -0.91 -49.13
CA ASP A 77 -1.73 -0.44 -47.85
C ASP A 77 -3.20 -0.81 -47.75
N ASP A 78 -3.96 -0.60 -48.83
CA ASP A 78 -5.40 -0.92 -48.87
C ASP A 78 -5.64 -2.42 -48.65
N ILE A 79 -4.81 -3.28 -49.24
CA ILE A 79 -4.88 -4.73 -49.06
C ILE A 79 -4.54 -5.12 -47.62
N VAL A 80 -3.48 -4.55 -47.03
CA VAL A 80 -3.12 -4.81 -45.62
C VAL A 80 -4.28 -4.44 -44.70
N GLU A 81 -4.81 -3.23 -44.84
CA GLU A 81 -5.88 -2.74 -43.98
C GLU A 81 -7.16 -3.58 -44.12
N THR A 82 -7.59 -3.87 -45.36
CA THR A 82 -8.90 -4.48 -45.62
C THR A 82 -8.91 -6.01 -45.56
N ARG A 83 -7.79 -6.66 -45.90
CA ARG A 83 -7.72 -8.12 -46.05
C ARG A 83 -6.88 -8.81 -45.00
N ILE A 84 -6.10 -8.07 -44.21
CA ILE A 84 -5.23 -8.63 -43.16
C ILE A 84 -5.60 -8.07 -41.78
N VAL A 85 -5.61 -6.75 -41.59
CA VAL A 85 -5.75 -6.11 -40.27
C VAL A 85 -7.20 -6.05 -39.79
N LYS A 86 -8.12 -5.53 -40.62
CA LYS A 86 -9.51 -5.33 -40.20
C LYS A 86 -10.24 -6.65 -40.06
N ASN A 87 -10.80 -6.91 -38.86
CA ASN A 87 -11.48 -8.16 -38.49
C ASN A 87 -10.60 -9.37 -38.83
N TRP A 88 -9.32 -9.30 -38.43
CA TRP A 88 -8.29 -10.28 -38.79
C TRP A 88 -8.67 -11.72 -38.40
N GLU A 89 -9.51 -11.87 -37.38
CA GLU A 89 -10.05 -13.15 -36.88
C GLU A 89 -10.86 -13.91 -37.95
N GLU A 90 -11.37 -13.20 -38.96
CA GLU A 90 -12.14 -13.76 -40.08
C GLU A 90 -11.32 -13.83 -41.39
N LYS A 91 -10.01 -13.52 -41.34
CA LYS A 91 -9.15 -13.40 -42.54
C LYS A 91 -8.22 -14.59 -42.68
N ALA A 92 -7.56 -14.66 -43.84
CA ALA A 92 -6.60 -15.71 -44.16
C ALA A 92 -5.35 -15.71 -43.26
N ALA A 93 -5.09 -14.62 -42.53
CA ALA A 93 -4.00 -14.53 -41.56
C ALA A 93 -4.39 -14.97 -40.14
N CYS A 94 -5.65 -15.38 -39.91
CA CYS A 94 -6.17 -15.68 -38.57
C CYS A 94 -5.30 -16.69 -37.82
N ASP A 95 -5.09 -17.90 -38.36
CA ASP A 95 -4.29 -18.94 -37.69
C ASP A 95 -2.88 -18.45 -37.33
N HIS A 96 -2.24 -17.68 -38.21
CA HIS A 96 -0.90 -17.13 -37.98
C HIS A 96 -0.90 -16.12 -36.82
N LEU A 97 -1.83 -15.18 -36.83
CA LEU A 97 -1.96 -14.16 -35.79
C LEU A 97 -2.42 -14.75 -34.46
N GLN A 98 -3.29 -15.77 -34.49
CA GLN A 98 -3.73 -16.49 -33.29
C GLN A 98 -2.56 -17.21 -32.61
N ASN A 99 -1.69 -17.87 -33.39
CA ASN A 99 -0.48 -18.51 -32.86
C ASN A 99 0.50 -17.52 -32.19
N ILE A 100 0.45 -16.24 -32.57
CA ILE A 100 1.25 -15.19 -31.93
C ILE A 100 0.60 -14.74 -30.61
N CYS A 101 -0.72 -14.54 -30.60
CA CYS A 101 -1.38 -13.97 -29.43
C CYS A 101 -1.74 -15.00 -28.36
N GLU A 102 -1.92 -16.26 -28.71
CA GLU A 102 -2.30 -17.31 -27.76
C GLU A 102 -1.31 -17.47 -26.60
N PRO A 103 0.02 -17.54 -26.81
CA PRO A 103 0.99 -17.56 -25.72
C PRO A 103 0.95 -16.32 -24.82
N ILE A 104 0.55 -15.17 -25.36
CA ILE A 104 0.42 -13.92 -24.63
C ILE A 104 -0.85 -13.93 -23.77
N ILE A 105 -1.97 -14.38 -24.35
CA ILE A 105 -3.28 -14.44 -23.68
C ILE A 105 -3.27 -15.49 -22.57
N SER A 106 -2.60 -16.62 -22.78
CA SER A 106 -2.52 -17.73 -21.84
C SER A 106 -1.41 -17.58 -20.79
N TYR A 107 -0.64 -16.50 -20.83
CA TYR A 107 0.47 -16.30 -19.90
C TYR A 107 -0.06 -16.03 -18.48
N GLY A 108 0.44 -16.77 -17.49
CA GLY A 108 -0.02 -16.67 -16.10
C GLY A 108 0.10 -15.26 -15.53
N VAL A 109 1.09 -14.49 -16.00
CA VAL A 109 1.35 -13.10 -15.60
C VAL A 109 1.15 -12.12 -16.77
N ARG A 110 0.07 -12.34 -17.55
CA ARG A 110 -0.29 -11.60 -18.76
C ARG A 110 -0.20 -10.08 -18.62
N ASP A 111 -0.64 -9.52 -17.50
CA ASP A 111 -0.72 -8.07 -17.32
C ASP A 111 0.64 -7.37 -17.45
N SER A 112 1.69 -7.92 -16.83
CA SER A 112 3.05 -7.36 -16.89
C SER A 112 3.66 -7.49 -18.27
N LEU A 113 3.37 -8.59 -18.96
CA LEU A 113 3.75 -8.79 -20.34
C LEU A 113 3.07 -7.75 -21.24
N LEU A 114 1.77 -7.52 -21.04
CA LEU A 114 1.02 -6.53 -21.78
C LEU A 114 1.47 -5.09 -21.47
N ILE A 115 1.87 -4.78 -20.23
CA ILE A 115 2.49 -3.50 -19.87
C ILE A 115 3.83 -3.30 -20.58
N LEU A 116 4.69 -4.32 -20.59
CA LEU A 116 5.94 -4.30 -21.35
C LEU A 116 5.68 -4.09 -22.85
N TYR A 117 4.66 -4.76 -23.40
CA TYR A 117 4.28 -4.60 -24.79
C TYR A 117 3.73 -3.19 -25.08
N ILE A 118 2.98 -2.58 -24.17
CA ILE A 118 2.58 -1.17 -24.23
C ILE A 118 3.82 -0.28 -24.32
N GLN A 119 4.85 -0.51 -23.48
CA GLN A 119 6.09 0.27 -23.53
C GLN A 119 6.78 0.15 -24.90
N ILE A 120 6.81 -1.05 -25.49
CA ILE A 120 7.36 -1.28 -26.83
C ILE A 120 6.55 -0.52 -27.89
N LEU A 121 5.22 -0.59 -27.85
CA LEU A 121 4.34 0.14 -28.78
C LEU A 121 4.53 1.66 -28.68
N GLN A 122 4.64 2.20 -27.46
CA GLN A 122 4.73 3.64 -27.22
C GLN A 122 6.12 4.22 -27.50
N ARG A 123 7.18 3.50 -27.10
CA ARG A 123 8.58 3.96 -27.23
C ARG A 123 9.21 3.54 -28.55
N GLY A 124 8.50 2.71 -29.33
CA GLY A 124 9.00 2.04 -30.54
C GLY A 124 9.99 0.92 -30.25
N SER A 125 10.71 0.99 -29.12
CA SER A 125 11.56 -0.09 -28.61
C SER A 125 11.90 0.09 -27.14
N VAL A 126 12.23 -0.99 -26.44
CA VAL A 126 12.77 -1.01 -25.06
C VAL A 126 14.11 -1.73 -25.04
N ASP A 127 14.91 -1.54 -23.98
CA ASP A 127 16.19 -2.23 -23.88
C ASP A 127 15.99 -3.75 -23.75
N LEU A 128 16.82 -4.50 -24.46
CA LEU A 128 16.81 -5.96 -24.44
C LEU A 128 17.39 -6.41 -23.09
N GLY A 129 16.49 -6.83 -22.21
CA GLY A 129 16.80 -7.55 -21.00
C GLY A 129 16.62 -9.05 -21.22
N ARG A 130 16.35 -9.76 -20.14
CA ARG A 130 16.04 -11.19 -20.18
C ARG A 130 14.85 -11.55 -19.28
N SER A 131 13.86 -10.67 -19.12
CA SER A 131 12.71 -11.00 -18.28
C SER A 131 11.85 -12.13 -18.91
N PRO A 132 11.14 -12.94 -18.12
CA PRO A 132 10.21 -13.94 -18.65
C PRO A 132 9.19 -13.36 -19.64
N GLU A 133 8.71 -12.14 -19.38
CA GLU A 133 7.78 -11.43 -20.27
C GLU A 133 8.43 -11.10 -21.63
N GLN A 134 9.69 -10.67 -21.63
CA GLN A 134 10.45 -10.45 -22.87
C GLN A 134 10.65 -11.76 -23.64
N GLU A 135 10.91 -12.87 -22.96
CA GLU A 135 11.05 -14.19 -23.60
C GLU A 135 9.75 -14.68 -24.22
N VAL A 136 8.60 -14.48 -23.55
CA VAL A 136 7.29 -14.83 -24.12
C VAL A 136 6.98 -13.96 -25.35
N LEU A 137 7.26 -12.65 -25.29
CA LEU A 137 7.09 -11.76 -26.44
C LEU A 137 8.01 -12.12 -27.62
N LEU A 138 9.26 -12.51 -27.34
CA LEU A 138 10.22 -12.95 -28.36
C LEU A 138 9.82 -14.30 -28.96
N SER A 139 9.40 -15.25 -28.12
CA SER A 139 9.05 -16.60 -28.55
C SER A 139 7.72 -16.67 -29.29
N SER A 140 6.78 -15.76 -29.01
CA SER A 140 5.57 -15.56 -29.81
C SER A 140 5.87 -15.00 -31.20
N GLY A 141 7.05 -14.39 -31.39
CA GLY A 141 7.43 -13.71 -32.63
C GLY A 141 6.77 -12.34 -32.81
N LEU A 142 6.03 -11.84 -31.80
CA LEU A 142 5.43 -10.51 -31.82
C LEU A 142 6.49 -9.40 -31.87
N VAL A 143 7.59 -9.60 -31.15
CA VAL A 143 8.73 -8.69 -31.09
C VAL A 143 10.01 -9.36 -31.55
N ILE A 144 10.99 -8.56 -31.93
CA ILE A 144 12.35 -8.99 -32.27
C ILE A 144 13.38 -8.22 -31.45
N ALA A 145 14.50 -8.87 -31.19
CA ALA A 145 15.71 -8.25 -30.67
C ALA A 145 16.55 -7.71 -31.84
N GLU A 146 16.82 -6.42 -31.86
CA GLU A 146 17.74 -5.78 -32.83
C GLU A 146 18.49 -4.64 -32.13
N ASN A 147 19.84 -4.62 -32.25
CA ASN A 147 20.71 -3.61 -31.64
C ASN A 147 20.48 -3.46 -30.11
N ASP A 148 20.48 -4.57 -29.38
CA ASP A 148 20.23 -4.63 -27.92
C ASP A 148 18.90 -3.98 -27.48
N ARG A 149 17.91 -3.94 -28.38
CA ARG A 149 16.56 -3.45 -28.08
C ARG A 149 15.48 -4.38 -28.60
N LEU A 150 14.38 -4.45 -27.89
CA LEU A 150 13.15 -5.12 -28.31
C LEU A 150 12.22 -4.16 -29.03
N LYS A 151 11.70 -4.56 -30.17
CA LYS A 151 10.69 -3.82 -30.95
C LYS A 151 9.70 -4.75 -31.63
N VAL A 152 8.54 -4.24 -32.02
CA VAL A 152 7.55 -5.04 -32.78
C VAL A 152 8.18 -5.56 -34.09
N ALA A 153 7.94 -6.83 -34.40
CA ALA A 153 8.63 -7.54 -35.48
C ALA A 153 8.33 -6.98 -36.87
N ASN A 154 7.10 -6.48 -37.09
CA ASN A 154 6.68 -5.85 -38.34
C ASN A 154 5.45 -4.95 -38.13
N ASP A 155 5.14 -4.13 -39.15
CA ASP A 155 4.10 -3.10 -39.06
C ASP A 155 2.69 -3.68 -39.08
N ILE A 156 2.48 -4.89 -39.64
CA ILE A 156 1.20 -5.59 -39.59
C ILE A 156 0.88 -6.03 -38.15
N TYR A 157 1.86 -6.59 -37.43
CA TYR A 157 1.68 -6.96 -36.03
C TYR A 157 1.37 -5.76 -35.14
N ALA A 158 2.07 -4.64 -35.34
CA ALA A 158 1.80 -3.40 -34.60
C ALA A 158 0.38 -2.85 -34.85
N LYS A 159 -0.21 -3.17 -36.01
CA LYS A 159 -1.58 -2.78 -36.39
C LYS A 159 -2.65 -3.72 -35.84
N VAL A 160 -2.37 -5.03 -35.79
CA VAL A 160 -3.30 -6.04 -35.28
C VAL A 160 -3.30 -6.04 -33.75
N PHE A 161 -2.12 -6.13 -33.15
CA PHE A 161 -1.90 -6.12 -31.70
C PHE A 161 -1.59 -4.70 -31.26
N ASP A 162 -2.53 -3.79 -31.51
CA ASP A 162 -2.39 -2.38 -31.15
C ASP A 162 -2.76 -2.15 -29.67
N LEU A 163 -2.78 -0.89 -29.24
CA LEU A 163 -3.15 -0.57 -27.85
C LEU A 163 -4.57 -1.05 -27.47
N ALA A 164 -5.52 -1.21 -28.41
CA ALA A 164 -6.93 -1.54 -28.14
C ALA A 164 -7.03 -3.01 -27.92
N TRP A 165 -6.28 -3.77 -28.71
CA TRP A 165 -6.12 -5.18 -28.45
C TRP A 165 -5.56 -5.42 -27.05
N VAL A 166 -4.56 -4.64 -26.61
CA VAL A 166 -4.04 -4.72 -25.24
C VAL A 166 -5.09 -4.33 -24.19
N GLU A 167 -5.80 -3.24 -24.39
CA GLU A 167 -6.85 -2.75 -23.46
C GLU A 167 -8.04 -3.70 -23.36
N ALA A 168 -8.40 -4.39 -24.44
CA ALA A 168 -9.42 -5.42 -24.39
C ALA A 168 -9.01 -6.59 -23.47
N LEU A 169 -7.70 -6.82 -23.30
CA LEU A 169 -7.11 -7.81 -22.40
C LEU A 169 -6.73 -7.25 -21.02
N LEU A 170 -6.73 -5.92 -20.88
CA LEU A 170 -6.47 -5.12 -19.68
C LEU A 170 -7.52 -4.00 -19.53
N PRO A 171 -8.80 -4.33 -19.28
CA PRO A 171 -9.85 -3.32 -19.19
C PRO A 171 -9.60 -2.38 -18.00
N GLY A 172 -9.48 -1.07 -18.24
CA GLY A 172 -9.26 -0.04 -17.21
C GLY A 172 -8.06 0.88 -17.45
N ILE A 173 -7.20 0.54 -18.41
CA ILE A 173 -6.23 1.48 -19.03
C ILE A 173 -6.99 2.12 -20.20
N THR A 174 -7.28 3.43 -20.19
CA THR A 174 -8.12 4.05 -21.24
C THR A 174 -7.28 4.79 -22.30
N ARG A 175 -7.64 4.72 -23.58
CA ARG A 175 -6.92 5.45 -24.66
C ARG A 175 -7.10 6.97 -24.58
N PRO A 176 -6.23 7.78 -25.23
CA PRO A 176 -4.82 7.59 -25.54
C PRO A 176 -3.94 8.66 -24.86
N VAL A 177 -2.77 8.26 -24.36
CA VAL A 177 -1.67 9.18 -24.03
C VAL A 177 -1.18 9.84 -25.32
N SER A 178 -1.68 11.04 -25.64
CA SER A 178 -1.06 11.92 -26.62
C SER A 178 0.12 12.64 -25.97
N ILE A 179 1.34 12.13 -26.10
CA ILE A 179 2.54 12.91 -25.77
C ILE A 179 3.04 13.61 -27.03
N ILE A 180 2.92 14.93 -27.01
CA ILE A 180 3.68 15.87 -27.81
C ILE A 180 5.15 15.46 -27.74
N SER A 181 5.77 15.19 -28.90
CA SER A 181 7.22 14.99 -28.97
C SER A 181 7.94 16.24 -28.44
N THR A 182 8.51 16.17 -27.25
CA THR A 182 9.63 17.07 -26.92
C THR A 182 10.90 16.27 -27.09
N SER A 183 11.43 16.28 -28.32
CA SER A 183 12.82 15.92 -28.54
C SER A 183 13.69 16.93 -27.79
N ALA A 184 14.64 16.41 -27.03
CA ALA A 184 15.76 17.17 -26.50
C ALA A 184 16.68 17.58 -27.68
N SER A 185 16.24 18.55 -28.49
CA SER A 185 17.11 19.34 -29.37
C SER A 185 16.54 20.73 -29.72
N ASP A 186 15.30 21.07 -29.34
CA ASP A 186 14.69 22.39 -29.63
C ASP A 186 14.67 23.39 -28.47
N LYS A 187 15.34 23.10 -27.34
CA LYS A 187 15.47 24.03 -26.20
C LYS A 187 16.44 25.20 -26.42
N ALA A 188 17.01 25.38 -27.62
CA ALA A 188 18.00 26.42 -27.89
C ALA A 188 17.61 27.50 -28.91
N LYS A 189 16.37 27.51 -29.47
CA LYS A 189 16.01 28.52 -30.51
C LYS A 189 14.65 29.21 -30.38
N ARG A 190 13.84 28.94 -29.36
CA ARG A 190 12.55 29.63 -29.12
C ARG A 190 12.56 30.44 -27.82
N SER A 191 13.41 31.44 -27.77
CA SER A 191 13.34 32.55 -26.81
C SER A 191 13.82 33.84 -27.45
N ARG A 192 13.28 34.16 -28.64
CA ARG A 192 13.44 35.45 -29.33
C ARG A 192 12.45 35.53 -30.50
N GLN A 193 11.18 35.81 -30.20
CA GLN A 193 10.25 36.60 -31.04
C GLN A 193 8.82 36.40 -30.51
N LEU A 194 8.05 37.49 -30.57
CA LEU A 194 6.62 37.63 -30.24
C LEU A 194 6.29 37.97 -28.78
N ILE A 195 6.73 39.17 -28.36
CA ILE A 195 5.82 40.11 -27.70
C ILE A 195 5.92 41.44 -28.45
N SER A 196 5.01 41.64 -29.41
CA SER A 196 4.68 42.96 -29.96
C SER A 196 3.17 43.02 -30.16
N SER A 197 2.58 44.13 -29.71
CA SER A 197 1.17 44.55 -29.83
C SER A 197 0.14 43.62 -29.17
N SER A 198 -0.46 44.01 -28.05
CA SER A 198 -1.47 45.08 -28.06
C SER A 198 -1.48 45.90 -26.77
N ILE A 199 -1.42 47.22 -26.97
CA ILE A 199 -1.52 48.30 -25.98
C ILE A 199 -2.98 48.75 -25.88
N GLY A 200 -3.42 49.11 -24.67
CA GLY A 200 -4.55 50.02 -24.41
C GLY A 200 -5.37 49.55 -23.21
N GLY A 201 -4.99 49.84 -21.95
CA GLY A 201 -5.19 51.11 -21.21
C GLY A 201 -6.19 50.83 -20.07
N LEU A 202 -6.11 51.29 -18.82
CA LEU A 202 -5.43 52.40 -18.14
C LEU A 202 -5.03 52.03 -16.68
N PHE A 203 -3.90 52.61 -16.22
CA PHE A 203 -3.52 53.23 -14.92
C PHE A 203 -4.57 53.30 -13.77
N LEU A 204 -4.26 53.27 -12.46
CA LEU A 204 -3.19 53.86 -11.60
C LEU A 204 -2.95 52.93 -10.37
N GLY A 205 -1.86 52.95 -9.57
CA GLY A 205 -0.77 53.90 -9.36
C GLY A 205 0.27 53.39 -8.34
N LEU A 206 1.41 54.09 -8.30
CA LEU A 206 2.77 53.72 -7.87
C LEU A 206 3.05 53.43 -6.37
N THR A 207 3.94 52.43 -6.19
CA THR A 207 5.16 52.32 -5.34
C THR A 207 5.49 53.35 -4.24
N LEU A 208 6.02 52.84 -3.12
CA LEU A 208 7.16 53.45 -2.42
C LEU A 208 8.15 52.39 -1.91
N LEU A 209 9.42 52.64 -2.21
CA LEU A 209 10.65 51.89 -1.89
C LEU A 209 11.56 52.90 -1.18
N ALA A 210 12.21 52.54 -0.06
CA ALA A 210 13.55 53.02 0.33
C ALA A 210 13.93 52.60 1.76
N GLY A 211 15.15 52.09 1.93
CA GLY A 211 15.85 51.96 3.21
C GLY A 211 16.81 53.12 3.51
N ALA A 212 17.47 53.05 4.67
CA ALA A 212 18.68 53.81 5.06
C ALA A 212 19.41 52.99 6.17
N ILE A 213 20.56 52.35 5.94
CA ILE A 213 21.98 52.81 5.91
C ILE A 213 22.62 53.08 7.31
N TYR A 214 23.34 52.06 7.81
CA TYR A 214 24.80 51.94 8.14
C TYR A 214 25.61 52.96 9.03
N TRP A 215 26.51 52.35 9.86
CA TRP A 215 27.76 52.79 10.57
C TRP A 215 27.72 53.34 12.04
N GLY A 216 28.63 52.97 12.96
CA GLY A 216 29.80 52.06 12.92
C GLY A 216 30.62 51.93 14.24
N LEU A 217 31.71 51.13 14.15
CA LEU A 217 33.00 51.05 14.92
C LEU A 217 32.94 50.72 16.45
N SER A 218 33.79 49.90 17.10
CA SER A 218 35.13 49.30 16.90
C SER A 218 35.25 48.12 17.93
N SER A 219 36.00 47.02 17.77
CA SER A 219 37.45 46.92 18.04
C SER A 219 38.02 45.51 17.75
N ARG A 220 39.15 45.48 17.03
CA ARG A 220 40.30 44.54 17.02
C ARG A 220 40.16 43.03 17.30
N GLN A 221 40.36 42.29 16.21
CA GLN A 221 41.11 41.04 15.99
C GLN A 221 41.69 40.25 17.18
N SER A 222 41.33 38.96 17.24
CA SER A 222 42.24 37.82 17.42
C SER A 222 41.58 36.53 16.90
N ARG A 223 42.30 35.82 16.02
CA ARG A 223 42.11 34.47 15.45
C ARG A 223 40.88 33.65 15.89
N VAL A 224 40.00 33.35 14.93
CA VAL A 224 39.16 32.15 14.94
C VAL A 224 39.61 31.26 13.79
N VAL A 225 40.02 30.04 14.14
CA VAL A 225 40.22 28.93 13.21
C VAL A 225 38.84 28.62 12.63
N ILE A 226 38.66 28.88 11.33
CA ILE A 226 37.55 28.28 10.59
C ILE A 226 37.90 26.80 10.48
N VAL A 227 37.27 25.98 11.33
CA VAL A 227 37.18 24.55 11.08
C VAL A 227 36.26 24.43 9.88
N ASP A 228 36.86 24.16 8.73
CA ASP A 228 36.19 23.68 7.54
C ASP A 228 35.53 22.36 7.94
N SER A 229 34.24 22.38 8.28
CA SER A 229 33.46 21.15 8.41
C SER A 229 33.15 20.69 6.98
N THR A 230 34.17 20.13 6.33
CA THR A 230 33.99 19.15 5.27
C THR A 230 32.94 18.16 5.76
N PRO A 231 31.85 17.92 5.00
CA PRO A 231 31.03 16.75 5.22
C PRO A 231 31.99 15.56 5.19
N SER A 232 32.08 14.84 6.31
CA SER A 232 32.82 13.59 6.37
C SER A 232 32.30 12.75 5.21
N ALA A 233 33.20 12.37 4.32
CA ALA A 233 32.93 11.42 3.25
C ALA A 233 32.36 10.16 3.90
N ILE A 234 31.03 10.04 3.88
CA ILE A 234 30.39 8.74 3.86
C ILE A 234 30.93 8.14 2.58
N ALA A 235 31.72 7.08 2.73
CA ALA A 235 32.15 6.28 1.60
C ALA A 235 30.90 5.95 0.79
N SER A 236 30.80 6.56 -0.39
CA SER A 236 29.96 6.07 -1.45
C SER A 236 30.50 4.68 -1.78
N GLU A 237 29.99 3.65 -1.11
CA GLU A 237 29.97 2.33 -1.72
C GLU A 237 29.30 2.53 -3.07
N GLU A 238 30.07 2.30 -4.12
CA GLU A 238 29.55 2.17 -5.48
C GLU A 238 28.39 1.19 -5.40
N ILE A 239 27.17 1.72 -5.50
CA ILE A 239 25.97 0.93 -5.75
C ILE A 239 26.24 0.29 -7.11
N SER A 240 26.66 -0.97 -7.12
CA SER A 240 26.69 -1.71 -8.37
C SER A 240 25.25 -1.78 -8.86
N GLU A 241 24.98 -1.13 -10.00
CA GLU A 241 23.83 -1.40 -10.86
C GLU A 241 23.92 -2.87 -11.32
N ASN A 242 23.63 -3.81 -10.42
CA ASN A 242 23.33 -5.17 -10.79
C ASN A 242 21.82 -5.28 -10.78
N ALA A 243 21.20 -4.85 -11.89
CA ALA A 243 19.93 -5.43 -12.29
C ALA A 243 20.10 -6.96 -12.24
N ILE A 244 19.38 -7.62 -11.35
CA ILE A 244 19.46 -9.07 -11.19
C ILE A 244 18.96 -9.68 -12.51
N ALA A 245 19.89 -10.24 -13.28
CA ALA A 245 19.56 -11.02 -14.47
C ALA A 245 18.58 -12.14 -14.07
N PRO A 246 17.67 -12.55 -14.97
CA PRO A 246 16.77 -13.67 -14.71
C PRO A 246 17.56 -14.95 -14.41
N PRO A 247 16.85 -15.98 -13.95
CA PRO A 247 17.33 -17.35 -14.02
C PRO A 247 17.97 -17.68 -15.37
N GLU A 248 19.25 -18.04 -15.40
CA GLU A 248 19.81 -18.70 -16.57
C GLU A 248 19.00 -19.99 -16.83
N ALA A 249 18.74 -20.32 -18.10
CA ALA A 249 18.05 -21.54 -18.47
C ALA A 249 18.75 -22.77 -17.86
N GLY A 250 18.22 -23.29 -16.75
CA GLY A 250 18.85 -24.29 -15.90
C GLY A 250 18.95 -23.94 -14.40
N GLN A 251 18.48 -22.77 -13.95
CA GLN A 251 18.42 -22.45 -12.52
C GLN A 251 17.52 -23.43 -11.77
N GLU A 252 18.05 -23.97 -10.66
CA GLU A 252 17.33 -24.85 -9.76
C GLU A 252 16.15 -24.10 -9.13
N MET A 253 14.99 -24.75 -9.14
CA MET A 253 13.82 -24.32 -8.37
C MET A 253 14.24 -24.09 -6.92
N THR A 254 14.04 -22.88 -6.40
CA THR A 254 14.30 -22.61 -4.99
C THR A 254 13.08 -23.01 -4.18
N GLN A 255 13.24 -24.00 -3.30
CA GLN A 255 12.22 -24.36 -2.33
C GLN A 255 12.35 -23.49 -1.09
N LEU A 256 11.25 -22.87 -0.67
CA LEU A 256 11.19 -22.07 0.55
C LEU A 256 10.13 -22.67 1.48
N THR A 257 10.45 -22.79 2.76
CA THR A 257 9.45 -23.09 3.80
C THR A 257 8.93 -21.78 4.38
N LEU A 258 7.62 -21.55 4.24
CA LEU A 258 6.93 -20.38 4.76
C LEU A 258 5.98 -20.80 5.88
N LEU A 259 6.18 -20.27 7.09
CA LEU A 259 5.28 -20.53 8.22
C LEU A 259 4.30 -19.38 8.44
N GLY A 260 3.05 -19.73 8.70
CA GLY A 260 2.02 -18.80 9.15
C GLY A 260 0.89 -19.58 9.82
N ASP A 261 -0.31 -19.01 9.84
CA ASP A 261 -1.52 -19.69 10.31
C ASP A 261 -2.66 -19.53 9.30
N THR A 262 -3.88 -19.88 9.69
CA THR A 262 -5.05 -19.84 8.83
C THR A 262 -5.70 -18.46 8.72
N PHE A 263 -5.07 -17.39 9.23
CA PHE A 263 -5.58 -16.04 9.04
C PHE A 263 -5.80 -15.73 7.55
N SER A 264 -6.93 -15.08 7.24
CA SER A 264 -7.37 -14.86 5.86
C SER A 264 -6.46 -13.90 5.08
N GLY A 265 -5.75 -13.00 5.77
CA GLY A 265 -4.71 -12.15 5.17
C GLY A 265 -3.57 -12.98 4.54
N TYR A 266 -3.31 -14.17 5.07
CA TYR A 266 -2.27 -15.07 4.57
C TYR A 266 -2.74 -16.04 3.47
N SER A 267 -4.03 -16.00 3.10
CA SER A 267 -4.64 -16.94 2.13
C SER A 267 -3.93 -16.96 0.77
N THR A 268 -3.28 -15.86 0.37
CA THR A 268 -2.53 -15.76 -0.89
C THR A 268 -1.44 -16.82 -0.96
N PHE A 269 -0.75 -17.11 0.14
CA PHE A 269 0.33 -18.10 0.18
C PHE A 269 -0.17 -19.55 0.07
N ARG A 270 -1.45 -19.79 0.38
CA ARG A 270 -2.09 -21.11 0.26
C ARG A 270 -2.84 -21.29 -1.07
N ASN A 271 -3.00 -20.21 -1.84
CA ASN A 271 -3.75 -20.24 -3.09
C ASN A 271 -2.98 -20.96 -4.22
N ALA A 272 -3.62 -21.93 -4.87
CA ALA A 272 -2.99 -22.74 -5.91
C ALA A 272 -2.58 -21.95 -7.17
N ASP A 273 -3.34 -20.91 -7.54
CA ASP A 273 -2.98 -20.06 -8.68
C ASP A 273 -1.73 -19.23 -8.36
N PHE A 274 -1.65 -18.67 -7.15
CA PHE A 274 -0.47 -17.94 -6.70
C PHE A 274 0.77 -18.83 -6.60
N GLN A 275 0.61 -20.07 -6.10
CA GLN A 275 1.66 -21.09 -6.09
C GLN A 275 2.17 -21.40 -7.51
N SER A 276 1.28 -21.42 -8.51
CA SER A 276 1.67 -21.64 -9.91
C SER A 276 2.47 -20.46 -10.47
N VAL A 277 2.06 -19.22 -10.16
CA VAL A 277 2.80 -18.00 -10.52
C VAL A 277 4.20 -17.98 -9.88
N LEU A 278 4.32 -18.34 -8.61
CA LEU A 278 5.61 -18.46 -7.95
C LEU A 278 6.51 -19.51 -8.62
N LYS A 279 5.94 -20.66 -9.02
CA LYS A 279 6.70 -21.71 -9.73
C LYS A 279 7.24 -21.24 -11.07
N GLU A 280 6.45 -20.47 -11.83
CA GLU A 280 6.91 -19.83 -13.06
C GLU A 280 8.06 -18.85 -12.83
N SER A 281 8.13 -18.24 -11.64
CA SER A 281 9.24 -17.36 -11.21
C SER A 281 10.45 -18.09 -10.61
N GLY A 282 10.44 -19.44 -10.61
CA GLY A 282 11.52 -20.27 -10.07
C GLY A 282 11.45 -20.50 -8.55
N ILE A 283 10.30 -20.25 -7.92
CA ILE A 283 10.08 -20.37 -6.48
C ILE A 283 9.00 -21.41 -6.20
N GLU A 284 9.26 -22.35 -5.31
CA GLU A 284 8.23 -23.24 -4.77
C GLU A 284 8.15 -23.02 -3.26
N ILE A 285 6.99 -22.61 -2.75
CA ILE A 285 6.80 -22.43 -1.32
C ILE A 285 6.06 -23.64 -0.74
N ASN A 286 6.60 -24.19 0.34
CA ASN A 286 5.91 -25.11 1.22
C ASN A 286 5.30 -24.29 2.36
N TYR A 287 4.00 -24.01 2.29
CA TYR A 287 3.28 -23.34 3.36
C TYR A 287 2.92 -24.34 4.46
N ASP A 288 3.31 -24.06 5.69
CA ASP A 288 2.99 -24.89 6.86
C ASP A 288 2.31 -24.05 7.96
N ASN A 289 1.26 -24.63 8.56
CA ASN A 289 0.49 -23.96 9.60
C ASN A 289 1.18 -24.18 10.95
N GLU A 290 1.59 -23.09 11.59
CA GLU A 290 2.25 -23.09 12.90
C GLU A 290 1.62 -22.01 13.79
N PHE A 291 0.52 -22.32 14.49
CA PHE A 291 -0.23 -21.35 15.31
C PHE A 291 0.55 -20.87 16.54
N ASP A 292 1.53 -21.63 17.02
CA ASP A 292 2.37 -21.21 18.15
C ASP A 292 3.44 -20.23 17.66
N GLN A 293 3.28 -18.95 18.02
CA GLN A 293 4.19 -17.87 17.63
C GLN A 293 5.64 -18.11 18.12
N THR A 294 5.80 -18.75 19.28
CA THR A 294 7.13 -19.09 19.83
C THR A 294 7.78 -20.16 18.98
N LEU A 295 7.04 -21.23 18.64
CA LEU A 295 7.55 -22.30 17.80
C LEU A 295 7.82 -21.80 16.38
N ARG A 296 6.96 -20.95 15.83
CA ARG A 296 7.13 -20.29 14.52
C ARG A 296 8.45 -19.51 14.47
N ALA A 297 8.74 -18.71 15.50
CA ALA A 297 9.97 -17.94 15.61
C ALA A 297 11.22 -18.83 15.79
N GLU A 298 11.13 -19.89 16.60
CA GLU A 298 12.23 -20.84 16.80
C GLU A 298 12.55 -21.64 15.54
N ARG A 299 11.54 -22.04 14.74
CA ARG A 299 11.74 -22.74 13.46
C ARG A 299 12.41 -21.85 12.40
N LEU A 300 12.11 -20.55 12.36
CA LEU A 300 12.88 -19.60 11.55
C LEU A 300 14.34 -19.51 12.03
N LYS A 301 14.53 -19.44 13.35
CA LYS A 301 15.84 -19.32 13.97
C LYS A 301 16.71 -20.58 13.85
N SER A 302 16.11 -21.77 13.76
CA SER A 302 16.82 -23.03 13.56
C SER A 302 17.15 -23.33 12.09
N GLY A 303 16.59 -22.56 11.14
CA GLY A 303 16.71 -22.81 9.71
C GLY A 303 15.72 -23.86 9.17
N GLU A 304 14.73 -24.26 9.97
CA GLU A 304 13.63 -25.13 9.52
C GLU A 304 12.60 -24.36 8.66
N ALA A 305 12.57 -23.04 8.77
CA ALA A 305 11.80 -22.15 7.92
C ALA A 305 12.69 -21.06 7.33
N ASP A 306 12.33 -20.61 6.12
CA ASP A 306 13.03 -19.54 5.40
C ASP A 306 12.32 -18.19 5.61
N LEU A 307 10.99 -18.24 5.71
CA LEU A 307 10.11 -17.10 5.88
C LEU A 307 9.07 -17.40 6.95
N ILE A 308 8.63 -16.37 7.67
CA ILE A 308 7.41 -16.40 8.46
C ILE A 308 6.52 -15.20 8.14
N VAL A 309 5.22 -15.37 8.31
CA VAL A 309 4.25 -14.28 8.43
C VAL A 309 3.70 -14.23 9.85
N THR A 310 3.63 -13.03 10.42
CA THR A 310 3.22 -12.80 11.81
C THR A 310 2.84 -11.34 12.01
N THR A 311 2.18 -11.03 13.12
CA THR A 311 1.89 -9.65 13.53
C THR A 311 3.13 -8.98 14.11
N LEU A 312 3.20 -7.66 14.04
CA LEU A 312 4.37 -6.89 14.50
C LEU A 312 4.61 -7.05 16.01
N ASP A 313 3.57 -7.13 16.82
CA ASP A 313 3.70 -7.35 18.26
C ASP A 313 4.34 -8.71 18.56
N GLN A 314 3.93 -9.76 17.84
CA GLN A 314 4.52 -11.09 17.97
C GLN A 314 5.97 -11.11 17.47
N PHE A 315 6.29 -10.45 16.35
CA PHE A 315 7.68 -10.30 15.91
C PHE A 315 8.56 -9.67 17.00
N LEU A 316 8.09 -8.61 17.66
CA LEU A 316 8.83 -7.92 18.72
C LEU A 316 8.92 -8.72 20.01
N GLN A 317 7.88 -9.47 20.37
CA GLN A 317 7.87 -10.32 21.56
C GLN A 317 8.79 -11.54 21.37
N GLN A 318 8.73 -12.20 20.21
CA GLN A 318 9.48 -13.43 19.94
C GLN A 318 10.94 -13.17 19.50
N GLN A 319 11.23 -12.00 18.94
CA GLN A 319 12.56 -11.59 18.44
C GLN A 319 13.25 -12.68 17.59
N PRO A 320 12.62 -13.15 16.49
CA PRO A 320 13.18 -14.22 15.66
C PRO A 320 14.49 -13.77 14.98
N LYS A 321 15.31 -14.73 14.50
CA LYS A 321 16.53 -14.44 13.73
C LYS A 321 16.23 -14.14 12.27
N GLY A 322 15.76 -12.93 12.00
CA GLY A 322 15.45 -12.47 10.67
C GLY A 322 15.07 -10.99 10.67
N LYS A 323 14.70 -10.50 9.49
CA LYS A 323 14.26 -9.10 9.31
C LYS A 323 12.91 -9.04 8.64
N ILE A 324 12.14 -8.02 8.97
CA ILE A 324 10.95 -7.66 8.21
C ILE A 324 11.40 -7.22 6.82
N VAL A 325 10.94 -7.93 5.80
CA VAL A 325 11.28 -7.68 4.39
C VAL A 325 10.10 -7.10 3.60
N GLY A 326 8.88 -7.13 4.15
CA GLY A 326 7.70 -6.49 3.57
C GLY A 326 6.54 -6.45 4.56
N LEU A 327 5.59 -5.54 4.34
CA LEU A 327 4.33 -5.43 5.08
C LEU A 327 3.19 -6.15 4.32
N LEU A 328 2.32 -6.87 5.03
CA LEU A 328 1.20 -7.64 4.46
C LEU A 328 -0.09 -6.84 4.48
N ASP A 329 -0.61 -6.60 5.67
CA ASP A 329 -1.89 -5.97 5.87
C ASP A 329 -2.00 -5.31 7.26
N ARG A 330 -3.06 -4.52 7.39
CA ARG A 330 -3.55 -3.93 8.63
C ARG A 330 -4.88 -4.57 8.96
N THR A 331 -5.08 -4.91 10.22
CA THR A 331 -6.39 -5.32 10.72
C THR A 331 -7.25 -4.09 10.97
N VAL A 332 -8.33 -3.94 10.21
CA VAL A 332 -9.20 -2.75 10.22
C VAL A 332 -10.65 -3.18 10.49
N GLY A 333 -10.97 -3.42 11.76
CA GLY A 333 -12.33 -3.70 12.22
C GLY A 333 -12.64 -5.20 12.42
N ALA A 334 -11.67 -6.09 12.17
CA ALA A 334 -11.86 -7.52 12.37
C ALA A 334 -11.94 -7.90 13.86
N ASP A 335 -11.28 -7.14 14.74
CA ASP A 335 -11.26 -7.35 16.20
C ASP A 335 -11.96 -6.17 16.90
N ALA A 336 -12.75 -6.46 17.93
CA ALA A 336 -13.51 -5.45 18.64
C ALA A 336 -13.73 -5.74 20.12
N VAL A 337 -13.78 -4.67 20.90
CA VAL A 337 -14.05 -4.65 22.33
C VAL A 337 -15.55 -4.57 22.53
N VAL A 338 -16.12 -5.66 23.06
CA VAL A 338 -17.54 -5.84 23.30
C VAL A 338 -17.84 -5.69 24.78
N LEU A 339 -18.70 -4.73 25.11
CA LEU A 339 -19.20 -4.50 26.46
C LEU A 339 -20.43 -5.38 26.72
N ASN A 340 -20.47 -6.04 27.88
CA ASN A 340 -21.61 -6.85 28.32
C ASN A 340 -22.79 -5.99 28.82
N THR A 341 -23.34 -5.14 27.95
CA THR A 341 -24.45 -4.23 28.26
C THR A 341 -25.74 -4.94 28.67
N LYS A 342 -25.86 -6.24 28.38
CA LYS A 342 -26.98 -7.05 28.86
C LYS A 342 -26.89 -7.33 30.35
N ARG A 343 -25.71 -7.70 30.84
CA ARG A 343 -25.45 -7.97 32.25
C ARG A 343 -25.23 -6.69 33.05
N TYR A 344 -24.54 -5.72 32.45
CA TYR A 344 -24.20 -4.43 33.04
C TYR A 344 -24.75 -3.28 32.19
N PRO A 345 -26.04 -2.93 32.31
CA PRO A 345 -26.69 -1.91 31.47
C PRO A 345 -26.09 -0.49 31.56
N GLY A 346 -25.30 -0.22 32.61
CA GLY A 346 -24.54 1.02 32.78
C GLY A 346 -23.25 1.09 31.97
N LEU A 347 -22.69 -0.06 31.57
CA LEU A 347 -21.40 -0.15 30.89
C LEU A 347 -21.52 0.17 29.39
N LYS A 348 -21.55 1.45 29.02
CA LYS A 348 -21.75 1.90 27.63
C LYS A 348 -20.48 2.44 26.98
N SER A 349 -19.48 2.76 27.78
CA SER A 349 -18.18 3.28 27.40
C SER A 349 -17.11 2.81 28.39
N LEU A 350 -15.84 3.01 28.05
CA LEU A 350 -14.73 2.75 28.96
C LEU A 350 -14.74 3.67 30.20
N LEU A 351 -15.46 4.81 30.15
CA LEU A 351 -15.63 5.68 31.33
C LEU A 351 -16.51 5.04 32.42
N ASP A 352 -17.38 4.11 32.02
CA ASP A 352 -18.33 3.48 32.94
C ASP A 352 -17.71 2.26 33.66
N VAL A 353 -16.49 1.86 33.27
CA VAL A 353 -15.77 0.68 33.78
C VAL A 353 -15.51 0.81 35.28
N GLU A 354 -14.94 1.94 35.72
CA GLU A 354 -14.60 2.17 37.13
C GLU A 354 -15.85 2.06 38.03
N GLU A 355 -16.98 2.63 37.61
CA GLU A 355 -18.22 2.58 38.37
C GLU A 355 -18.76 1.15 38.49
N GLU A 356 -18.71 0.36 37.40
CA GLU A 356 -19.15 -1.04 37.42
C GLU A 356 -18.22 -1.92 38.26
N ILE A 357 -16.90 -1.68 38.23
CA ILE A 357 -15.94 -2.35 39.12
C ILE A 357 -16.27 -2.05 40.57
N GLN A 358 -16.48 -0.78 40.93
CA GLN A 358 -16.84 -0.39 42.31
C GLN A 358 -18.16 -1.05 42.75
N LYS A 359 -19.16 -1.12 41.87
CA LYS A 359 -20.44 -1.84 42.15
C LYS A 359 -20.23 -3.33 42.37
N ALA A 360 -19.35 -3.98 41.61
CA ALA A 360 -19.03 -5.39 41.77
C ALA A 360 -18.28 -5.63 43.10
N GLN A 361 -17.27 -4.81 43.40
CA GLN A 361 -16.50 -4.90 44.64
C GLN A 361 -17.37 -4.72 45.89
N GLN A 362 -18.37 -3.84 45.86
CA GLN A 362 -19.35 -3.68 46.95
C GLN A 362 -20.17 -4.96 47.22
N LYS A 363 -20.29 -5.85 46.23
CA LYS A 363 -20.94 -7.16 46.36
C LYS A 363 -19.95 -8.29 46.67
N GLY A 364 -18.65 -7.99 46.77
CA GLY A 364 -17.60 -9.00 46.92
C GLY A 364 -17.32 -9.77 45.62
N GLU A 365 -17.65 -9.18 44.46
CA GLU A 365 -17.43 -9.75 43.14
C GLU A 365 -16.26 -9.03 42.44
N THR A 366 -15.58 -9.76 41.56
CA THR A 366 -14.60 -9.21 40.61
C THR A 366 -15.17 -9.35 39.21
N LEU A 367 -15.05 -8.31 38.39
CA LEU A 367 -15.40 -8.37 36.98
C LEU A 367 -14.31 -9.07 36.19
N SER A 368 -14.69 -9.77 35.13
CA SER A 368 -13.75 -10.51 34.28
C SER A 368 -13.68 -9.89 32.88
N ILE A 369 -12.53 -10.06 32.24
CA ILE A 369 -12.33 -9.78 30.81
C ILE A 369 -11.85 -11.05 30.11
N THR A 370 -12.30 -11.28 28.88
CA THR A 370 -11.92 -12.47 28.10
C THR A 370 -11.49 -12.10 26.68
N TYR A 371 -10.50 -12.82 26.16
CA TYR A 371 -9.94 -12.64 24.82
C TYR A 371 -9.14 -13.89 24.42
N ALA A 372 -9.00 -14.11 23.12
CA ALA A 372 -8.14 -15.17 22.61
C ALA A 372 -6.65 -14.82 22.77
N THR A 373 -5.85 -15.76 23.25
CA THR A 373 -4.41 -15.55 23.54
C THR A 373 -3.48 -15.70 22.34
N ASN A 374 -2.41 -14.90 22.33
CA ASN A 374 -1.46 -14.76 21.22
C ASN A 374 -2.13 -14.35 19.91
N THR A 375 -3.17 -13.51 20.01
CA THR A 375 -3.95 -13.02 18.89
C THR A 375 -4.02 -11.49 18.86
N PRO A 376 -4.41 -10.89 17.72
CA PRO A 376 -4.74 -9.47 17.65
C PRO A 376 -5.74 -8.99 18.72
N SER A 377 -6.69 -9.84 19.14
CA SER A 377 -7.64 -9.52 20.22
C SER A 377 -6.95 -9.31 21.57
N GLU A 378 -5.95 -10.13 21.92
CA GLU A 378 -5.15 -9.91 23.14
C GLU A 378 -4.35 -8.60 23.03
N TYR A 379 -3.71 -8.36 21.89
CA TYR A 379 -2.93 -7.14 21.70
C TYR A 379 -3.82 -5.89 21.72
N LEU A 380 -5.04 -5.95 21.17
CA LEU A 380 -6.00 -4.85 21.26
C LEU A 380 -6.38 -4.56 22.72
N ALA A 381 -6.55 -5.58 23.57
CA ALA A 381 -6.78 -5.38 25.00
C ALA A 381 -5.61 -4.64 25.69
N MET A 382 -4.37 -4.95 25.31
CA MET A 382 -3.17 -4.24 25.79
C MET A 382 -3.09 -2.79 25.29
N VAL A 383 -3.54 -2.54 24.06
CA VAL A 383 -3.64 -1.18 23.52
C VAL A 383 -4.62 -0.34 24.34
N LEU A 384 -5.77 -0.91 24.73
CA LEU A 384 -6.73 -0.22 25.61
C LEU A 384 -6.10 0.15 26.95
N ASP A 385 -5.46 -0.82 27.62
CA ASP A 385 -4.74 -0.65 28.89
C ASP A 385 -3.68 0.46 28.81
N ALA A 386 -2.98 0.54 27.68
CA ALA A 386 -1.97 1.55 27.47
C ALA A 386 -2.55 2.95 27.15
N GLN A 387 -3.71 3.04 26.50
CA GLN A 387 -4.22 4.26 25.88
C GLN A 387 -5.35 4.95 26.67
N PHE A 388 -6.08 4.27 27.55
CA PHE A 388 -7.23 4.83 28.27
C PHE A 388 -6.99 4.88 29.78
N ASP A 389 -7.43 5.95 30.45
CA ASP A 389 -7.14 6.18 31.88
C ASP A 389 -8.06 5.41 32.84
N ALA A 390 -9.29 5.11 32.41
CA ALA A 390 -10.31 4.42 33.18
C ALA A 390 -10.36 2.90 32.92
N PHE A 391 -9.41 2.37 32.15
CA PHE A 391 -9.33 0.96 31.81
C PHE A 391 -7.93 0.44 32.16
N GLU A 392 -7.86 -0.42 33.18
CA GLU A 392 -6.66 -1.16 33.53
C GLU A 392 -6.97 -2.67 33.52
N LEU A 393 -6.17 -3.46 32.81
CA LEU A 393 -6.33 -4.92 32.78
C LEU A 393 -6.21 -5.54 34.18
N SER A 394 -5.42 -4.92 35.07
CA SER A 394 -5.24 -5.37 36.45
C SER A 394 -6.48 -5.25 37.34
N ASP A 395 -7.49 -4.47 36.92
CA ASP A 395 -8.75 -4.35 37.66
C ASP A 395 -9.69 -5.54 37.44
N PHE A 396 -9.38 -6.40 36.46
CA PHE A 396 -10.21 -7.53 36.07
C PHE A 396 -9.57 -8.88 36.42
N GLU A 397 -10.42 -9.90 36.58
CA GLU A 397 -10.00 -11.28 36.42
C GLU A 397 -9.81 -11.59 34.93
N LEU A 398 -8.58 -11.87 34.51
CA LEU A 398 -8.28 -12.24 33.14
C LEU A 398 -8.72 -13.69 32.86
N MET A 399 -9.59 -13.88 31.86
CA MET A 399 -10.08 -15.18 31.39
C MET A 399 -9.62 -15.44 29.95
N PRO A 400 -8.33 -15.73 29.73
CA PRO A 400 -7.80 -16.02 28.40
C PRO A 400 -8.43 -17.27 27.79
N THR A 401 -8.63 -17.26 26.48
CA THR A 401 -9.15 -18.40 25.71
C THR A 401 -8.22 -18.80 24.57
N ALA A 402 -8.46 -19.97 23.99
CA ALA A 402 -7.74 -20.40 22.80
C ALA A 402 -8.29 -19.73 21.53
N ASP A 403 -9.58 -19.37 21.52
CA ASP A 403 -10.28 -18.84 20.35
C ASP A 403 -11.37 -17.84 20.76
N ALA A 404 -11.80 -16.98 19.82
CA ALA A 404 -12.85 -15.99 20.09
C ALA A 404 -14.23 -16.63 20.32
N SER A 405 -14.48 -17.85 19.82
CA SER A 405 -15.70 -18.61 20.09
C SER A 405 -15.89 -18.91 21.58
N GLU A 406 -14.81 -19.32 22.25
CA GLU A 406 -14.80 -19.58 23.69
C GLU A 406 -15.01 -18.28 24.48
N ALA A 407 -14.37 -17.19 24.05
CA ALA A 407 -14.54 -15.86 24.67
C ALA A 407 -15.99 -15.37 24.52
N TRP A 408 -16.60 -15.63 23.37
CA TRP A 408 -18.01 -15.32 23.10
C TRP A 408 -18.97 -16.16 23.96
N ASP A 409 -18.70 -17.45 24.14
CA ASP A 409 -19.47 -18.31 25.04
C ASP A 409 -19.39 -17.83 26.50
N LEU A 410 -18.19 -17.42 26.94
CA LEU A 410 -17.98 -16.84 28.26
C LEU A 410 -18.73 -15.53 28.46
N LEU A 411 -18.77 -14.64 27.46
CA LEU A 411 -19.50 -13.37 27.52
C LEU A 411 -21.02 -13.59 27.69
N GLN A 412 -21.56 -14.60 27.00
CA GLN A 412 -23.00 -14.93 27.05
C GLN A 412 -23.41 -15.69 28.31
N ASN A 413 -22.45 -16.29 29.02
CA ASN A 413 -22.73 -17.12 30.18
C ASN A 413 -23.24 -16.26 31.36
N SER A 414 -24.48 -16.50 31.79
CA SER A 414 -25.10 -15.77 32.90
C SER A 414 -24.47 -16.04 34.27
N THR A 415 -23.60 -17.04 34.40
CA THR A 415 -22.86 -17.30 35.65
C THR A 415 -21.45 -16.70 35.63
N SER A 416 -20.93 -16.26 34.49
CA SER A 416 -19.62 -15.60 34.41
C SER A 416 -19.76 -14.11 34.75
N ASN A 417 -18.77 -13.52 35.41
CA ASN A 417 -18.73 -12.07 35.68
C ASN A 417 -18.06 -11.29 34.54
N VAL A 418 -18.13 -11.81 33.31
CA VAL A 418 -17.47 -11.20 32.15
C VAL A 418 -18.16 -9.89 31.80
N ALA A 419 -17.47 -8.79 32.03
CA ALA A 419 -17.93 -7.44 31.71
C ALA A 419 -17.53 -7.04 30.28
N ILE A 420 -16.38 -7.53 29.81
CA ILE A 420 -15.79 -7.16 28.52
C ILE A 420 -15.27 -8.43 27.84
N ALA A 421 -15.48 -8.55 26.53
CA ALA A 421 -14.77 -9.51 25.70
C ALA A 421 -14.14 -8.80 24.51
N VAL A 422 -12.91 -9.18 24.15
CA VAL A 422 -12.31 -8.79 22.87
C VAL A 422 -12.49 -9.96 21.91
N LEU A 423 -13.23 -9.72 20.84
CA LEU A 423 -13.70 -10.74 19.91
C LEU A 423 -13.28 -10.38 18.49
N TRP A 424 -13.19 -11.39 17.62
CA TRP A 424 -13.14 -11.19 16.18
C TRP A 424 -14.38 -11.74 15.46
N GLU A 425 -14.50 -11.48 14.16
CA GLU A 425 -15.59 -12.01 13.35
C GLU A 425 -15.64 -13.55 13.32
N PRO A 426 -16.85 -14.17 13.31
CA PRO A 426 -18.17 -13.56 13.17
C PRO A 426 -18.79 -13.08 14.50
N TYR A 427 -18.08 -13.22 15.63
CA TYR A 427 -18.65 -13.03 16.96
C TYR A 427 -18.90 -11.55 17.29
N VAL A 428 -18.14 -10.64 16.70
CA VAL A 428 -18.41 -9.18 16.75
C VAL A 428 -19.78 -8.87 16.15
N THR A 429 -20.03 -9.33 14.92
CA THR A 429 -21.33 -9.15 14.25
C THR A 429 -22.46 -9.81 15.06
N GLN A 430 -22.26 -11.02 15.59
CA GLN A 430 -23.26 -11.69 16.44
C GLN A 430 -23.55 -10.92 17.72
N ALA A 431 -22.54 -10.36 18.38
CA ALA A 431 -22.69 -9.57 19.59
C ALA A 431 -23.55 -8.32 19.34
N GLN A 432 -23.26 -7.57 18.28
CA GLN A 432 -24.05 -6.40 17.90
C GLN A 432 -25.51 -6.75 17.59
N GLN A 433 -25.75 -7.80 16.79
CA GLN A 433 -27.11 -8.27 16.46
C GLN A 433 -27.91 -8.68 17.70
N GLN A 434 -27.20 -9.18 18.72
CA GLN A 434 -27.80 -9.55 19.99
C GLN A 434 -27.97 -8.38 20.96
N GLY A 435 -27.52 -7.16 20.64
CA GLY A 435 -27.68 -5.96 21.47
C GLY A 435 -26.57 -5.72 22.50
N TYR A 436 -25.42 -6.39 22.34
CA TYR A 436 -24.19 -5.98 23.03
C TYR A 436 -23.61 -4.72 22.37
N SER A 437 -22.86 -3.92 23.13
CA SER A 437 -22.24 -2.70 22.59
C SER A 437 -20.79 -2.95 22.20
N VAL A 438 -20.42 -2.54 20.98
CA VAL A 438 -19.02 -2.46 20.55
C VAL A 438 -18.52 -1.05 20.84
N VAL A 439 -17.55 -0.91 21.74
CA VAL A 439 -17.04 0.40 22.16
C VAL A 439 -15.90 0.88 21.26
N LEU A 440 -15.00 -0.04 20.89
CA LEU A 440 -13.83 0.20 20.06
C LEU A 440 -13.54 -1.05 19.22
N SER A 441 -13.07 -0.86 17.99
CA SER A 441 -12.57 -1.91 17.11
C SER A 441 -11.18 -1.58 16.58
N SER A 442 -10.50 -2.55 15.99
CA SER A 442 -9.25 -2.30 15.26
C SER A 442 -9.42 -1.33 14.09
N GLY A 443 -10.67 -1.12 13.62
CA GLY A 443 -11.00 -0.10 12.62
C GLY A 443 -10.89 1.33 13.14
N ASP A 444 -11.04 1.52 14.45
CA ASP A 444 -10.84 2.81 15.12
C ASP A 444 -9.36 3.13 15.33
N VAL A 445 -8.46 2.14 15.16
CA VAL A 445 -7.02 2.26 15.34
C VAL A 445 -6.25 1.56 14.19
N PRO A 446 -6.52 1.93 12.92
CA PRO A 446 -6.25 1.09 11.73
C PRO A 446 -4.78 0.79 11.47
N ASN A 447 -3.84 1.49 12.11
CA ASN A 447 -2.40 1.27 11.95
C ASN A 447 -1.76 0.52 13.13
N THR A 448 -2.56 0.00 14.07
CA THR A 448 -2.06 -0.57 15.34
C THR A 448 -1.68 -2.04 15.21
N ILE A 449 -2.49 -2.84 14.54
CA ILE A 449 -2.22 -4.26 14.25
C ILE A 449 -1.75 -4.35 12.80
N VAL A 450 -0.48 -4.70 12.63
CA VAL A 450 0.21 -4.74 11.34
C VAL A 450 0.85 -6.10 11.17
N ASP A 451 0.61 -6.72 10.02
CA ASP A 451 1.17 -8.01 9.65
C ASP A 451 2.39 -7.84 8.76
N VAL A 452 3.41 -8.66 9.01
CA VAL A 452 4.74 -8.53 8.40
C VAL A 452 5.22 -9.84 7.82
N ILE A 453 6.00 -9.74 6.73
CA ILE A 453 6.78 -10.85 6.17
C ILE A 453 8.19 -10.74 6.73
N VAL A 454 8.67 -11.80 7.37
CA VAL A 454 10.00 -11.87 7.95
C VAL A 454 10.81 -12.94 7.23
N ALA A 455 11.95 -12.56 6.66
CA ALA A 455 12.91 -13.50 6.08
C ALA A 455 14.03 -13.80 7.08
N SER A 456 14.49 -15.04 7.13
CA SER A 456 15.63 -15.42 7.96
C SER A 456 16.89 -14.68 7.53
N ASP A 457 17.79 -14.41 8.48
CA ASP A 457 19.09 -13.82 8.17
C ASP A 457 19.88 -14.68 7.16
N GLU A 458 19.70 -16.00 7.21
CA GLU A 458 20.33 -16.95 6.30
C GLU A 458 19.79 -16.82 4.86
N LEU A 459 18.47 -16.71 4.68
CA LEU A 459 17.88 -16.51 3.35
C LEU A 459 18.32 -15.18 2.75
N ILE A 460 18.32 -14.12 3.57
CA ILE A 460 18.77 -12.78 3.17
C ILE A 460 20.23 -12.81 2.70
N ALA A 461 21.10 -13.54 3.40
CA ALA A 461 22.53 -13.61 3.07
C ALA A 461 22.83 -14.54 1.89
N SER A 462 22.13 -15.68 1.81
CA SER A 462 22.44 -16.75 0.84
C SER A 462 21.77 -16.55 -0.52
N ASN A 463 20.55 -16.01 -0.56
CA ASN A 463 19.78 -15.85 -1.79
C ASN A 463 18.88 -14.60 -1.78
N PRO A 464 19.44 -13.38 -1.63
CA PRO A 464 18.65 -12.15 -1.55
C PRO A 464 17.72 -11.93 -2.75
N GLY A 465 18.12 -12.38 -3.95
CA GLY A 465 17.30 -12.25 -5.15
C GLY A 465 15.99 -13.05 -5.12
N VAL A 466 15.92 -14.15 -4.36
CA VAL A 466 14.67 -14.91 -4.22
C VAL A 466 13.64 -14.16 -3.37
N VAL A 467 14.11 -13.39 -2.38
CA VAL A 467 13.24 -12.56 -1.52
C VAL A 467 12.61 -11.44 -2.34
N SER A 468 13.39 -10.74 -3.18
CA SER A 468 12.85 -9.74 -4.12
C SER A 468 11.80 -10.33 -5.05
N ARG A 469 12.11 -11.44 -5.73
CA ARG A 469 11.16 -12.10 -6.65
C ARG A 469 9.89 -12.58 -5.94
N PHE A 470 10.00 -13.10 -4.72
CA PHE A 470 8.85 -13.50 -3.92
C PHE A 470 7.93 -12.29 -3.63
N LEU A 471 8.50 -11.18 -3.17
CA LEU A 471 7.74 -9.97 -2.85
C LEU A 471 7.17 -9.28 -4.09
N GLU A 472 7.90 -9.26 -5.21
CA GLU A 472 7.39 -8.77 -6.49
C GLU A 472 6.13 -9.52 -6.94
N ASN A 473 6.11 -10.85 -6.83
CA ASN A 473 4.93 -11.64 -7.16
C ASN A 473 3.80 -11.43 -6.15
N TYR A 474 4.11 -11.37 -4.86
CA TYR A 474 3.11 -11.08 -3.81
C TYR A 474 2.42 -9.72 -4.04
N TYR A 475 3.18 -8.63 -4.16
CA TYR A 475 2.56 -7.31 -4.33
C TYR A 475 1.89 -7.14 -5.68
N ARG A 476 2.37 -7.81 -6.74
CA ARG A 476 1.65 -7.86 -8.03
C ARG A 476 0.27 -8.50 -7.87
N ARG A 477 0.13 -9.50 -7.00
CA ARG A 477 -1.16 -10.08 -6.64
C ARG A 477 -2.03 -9.09 -5.85
N ILE A 478 -1.44 -8.31 -4.95
CA ILE A 478 -2.16 -7.25 -4.22
C ILE A 478 -2.67 -6.15 -5.17
N ASP A 479 -1.86 -5.68 -6.11
CA ASP A 479 -2.27 -4.71 -7.13
C ASP A 479 -3.41 -5.25 -8.01
N ALA A 480 -3.39 -6.54 -8.34
CA ALA A 480 -4.48 -7.19 -9.07
C ALA A 480 -5.78 -7.20 -8.24
N ASN A 481 -5.69 -7.54 -6.96
CA ASN A 481 -6.84 -7.54 -6.04
C ASN A 481 -7.41 -6.13 -5.83
N ALA A 482 -6.56 -5.10 -5.82
CA ALA A 482 -6.99 -3.71 -5.69
C ALA A 482 -7.82 -3.25 -6.90
N ARG A 483 -7.50 -3.75 -8.11
CA ARG A 483 -8.24 -3.52 -9.36
C ARG A 483 -9.55 -4.31 -9.43
N ASP A 484 -9.51 -5.59 -9.08
CA ASP A 484 -10.68 -6.47 -9.04
C ASP A 484 -10.59 -7.42 -7.85
N ALA A 485 -11.44 -7.17 -6.85
CA ALA A 485 -11.47 -7.97 -5.63
C ALA A 485 -12.12 -9.35 -5.83
N THR A 486 -12.73 -9.64 -6.97
CA THR A 486 -13.45 -10.91 -7.21
C THR A 486 -12.54 -12.13 -7.03
N GLN A 487 -11.30 -12.03 -7.50
CA GLN A 487 -10.32 -13.11 -7.34
C GLN A 487 -9.98 -13.34 -5.86
N LEU A 488 -9.75 -12.26 -5.10
CA LEU A 488 -9.48 -12.34 -3.66
C LEU A 488 -10.69 -12.90 -2.90
N GLN A 489 -11.90 -12.46 -3.22
CA GLN A 489 -13.14 -12.95 -2.62
C GLN A 489 -13.32 -14.45 -2.83
N LYS A 490 -13.09 -14.92 -4.05
CA LYS A 490 -13.13 -16.36 -4.37
C LYS A 490 -12.03 -17.12 -3.62
N GLN A 491 -10.80 -16.59 -3.62
CA GLN A 491 -9.68 -17.19 -2.91
C GLN A 491 -9.96 -17.35 -1.41
N VAL A 492 -10.42 -16.31 -0.74
CA VAL A 492 -10.75 -16.35 0.70
C VAL A 492 -11.93 -17.29 0.98
N ALA A 493 -12.93 -17.30 0.10
CA ALA A 493 -14.06 -18.23 0.21
C ALA A 493 -13.62 -19.70 0.11
N GLU A 494 -12.74 -20.02 -0.85
CA GLU A 494 -12.22 -21.38 -1.04
C GLU A 494 -11.30 -21.81 0.11
N ASP A 495 -10.37 -20.95 0.53
CA ASP A 495 -9.41 -21.22 1.61
C ASP A 495 -10.11 -21.41 2.97
N GLY A 496 -11.12 -20.59 3.27
CA GLY A 496 -11.88 -20.64 4.52
C GLY A 496 -13.09 -21.59 4.52
N LEU A 497 -13.39 -22.26 3.40
CA LEU A 497 -14.63 -23.03 3.21
C LEU A 497 -15.91 -22.20 3.48
N LEU A 498 -15.92 -20.95 3.02
CA LEU A 498 -16.96 -19.95 3.27
C LEU A 498 -17.83 -19.69 2.05
N SER A 499 -18.96 -19.00 2.24
CA SER A 499 -19.65 -18.36 1.13
C SER A 499 -18.87 -17.13 0.63
N VAL A 500 -19.06 -16.74 -0.63
CA VAL A 500 -18.44 -15.51 -1.18
C VAL A 500 -18.87 -14.27 -0.39
N ASN A 501 -20.11 -14.22 0.11
CA ASN A 501 -20.59 -13.10 0.92
C ASN A 501 -19.86 -13.01 2.27
N ASP A 502 -19.62 -14.13 2.92
CA ASP A 502 -18.87 -14.17 4.18
C ASP A 502 -17.41 -13.78 3.94
N ALA A 503 -16.81 -14.23 2.83
CA ALA A 503 -15.47 -13.81 2.42
C ALA A 503 -15.39 -12.29 2.18
N VAL A 504 -16.40 -11.70 1.55
CA VAL A 504 -16.50 -10.23 1.39
C VAL A 504 -16.54 -9.52 2.74
N ALA A 505 -17.25 -10.06 3.73
CA ALA A 505 -17.31 -9.49 5.07
C ALA A 505 -15.94 -9.55 5.76
N ILE A 506 -15.23 -10.68 5.67
CA ILE A 506 -13.88 -10.85 6.23
C ILE A 506 -12.88 -9.90 5.56
N ILE A 507 -12.89 -9.82 4.23
CA ILE A 507 -11.94 -8.96 3.47
C ILE A 507 -12.09 -7.49 3.85
N LYS A 508 -13.28 -7.02 4.22
CA LYS A 508 -13.47 -5.64 4.72
C LYS A 508 -12.67 -5.35 6.00
N GLY A 509 -12.39 -6.38 6.80
CA GLY A 509 -11.58 -6.29 8.01
C GLY A 509 -10.07 -6.27 7.76
N ILE A 510 -9.63 -6.40 6.51
CA ILE A 510 -8.23 -6.58 6.12
C ILE A 510 -7.85 -5.51 5.09
N ASN A 511 -6.91 -4.64 5.46
CA ASN A 511 -6.38 -3.61 4.57
C ASN A 511 -4.94 -3.97 4.15
N PHE A 512 -4.80 -4.59 2.99
CA PHE A 512 -3.51 -5.00 2.43
C PHE A 512 -2.62 -3.80 2.08
N PHE A 513 -1.34 -3.88 2.44
CA PHE A 513 -0.34 -2.93 1.98
C PHE A 513 -0.07 -3.13 0.49
N THR A 514 -0.11 -2.04 -0.27
CA THR A 514 0.50 -1.98 -1.60
C THR A 514 2.03 -2.00 -1.49
N ALA A 515 2.74 -2.30 -2.59
CA ALA A 515 4.20 -2.20 -2.58
C ALA A 515 4.69 -0.77 -2.31
N ILE A 516 3.94 0.23 -2.76
CA ILE A 516 4.23 1.65 -2.54
C ILE A 516 4.15 1.96 -1.04
N GLU A 517 3.05 1.62 -0.37
CA GLU A 517 2.90 1.85 1.07
C GLU A 517 3.96 1.09 1.88
N SER A 518 4.20 -0.18 1.54
CA SER A 518 5.22 -1.00 2.20
C SER A 518 6.61 -0.35 2.10
N ARG A 519 7.02 0.06 0.89
CA ARG A 519 8.26 0.80 0.67
C ARG A 519 8.28 2.10 1.47
N ASP A 520 7.21 2.89 1.44
CA ASP A 520 7.19 4.22 2.05
C ASP A 520 7.22 4.12 3.59
N TRP A 521 6.53 3.15 4.18
CA TRP A 521 6.62 2.86 5.61
C TRP A 521 8.02 2.41 6.03
N MET A 522 8.66 1.57 5.22
CA MET A 522 10.00 1.04 5.49
C MET A 522 11.14 2.00 5.13
N ASN A 523 10.94 3.00 4.27
CA ASN A 523 11.98 4.00 3.96
C ASN A 523 11.85 5.28 4.77
N SER A 524 10.63 5.58 5.26
CA SER A 524 10.40 6.67 6.19
C SER A 524 10.60 6.21 7.64
N SER A 525 10.44 7.13 8.59
CA SER A 525 10.44 6.79 10.01
C SER A 525 9.16 6.08 10.48
N LEU A 526 8.17 5.83 9.61
CA LEU A 526 6.85 5.34 10.01
C LEU A 526 6.91 3.94 10.61
N LEU A 527 7.53 2.96 9.94
CA LEU A 527 7.64 1.60 10.48
C LEU A 527 8.47 1.60 11.79
N ALA A 528 9.55 2.37 11.84
CA ALA A 528 10.36 2.51 13.04
C ALA A 528 9.60 3.14 14.21
N GLN A 529 8.76 4.14 13.96
CA GLN A 529 7.86 4.73 14.95
C GLN A 529 6.82 3.70 15.41
N ARG A 530 6.21 2.96 14.48
CA ARG A 530 5.25 1.91 14.81
C ARG A 530 5.88 0.82 15.67
N ILE A 531 7.09 0.35 15.34
CA ILE A 531 7.87 -0.59 16.14
C ILE A 531 8.06 -0.08 17.58
N LYS A 532 8.47 1.18 17.74
CA LYS A 532 8.68 1.77 19.07
C LYS A 532 7.39 1.85 19.87
N SER A 533 6.31 2.29 19.25
CA SER A 533 5.01 2.41 19.89
C SER A 533 4.44 1.04 20.28
N THR A 534 4.57 0.02 19.41
CA THR A 534 4.18 -1.37 19.73
C THR A 534 5.03 -1.95 20.86
N ALA A 535 6.36 -1.74 20.83
CA ALA A 535 7.24 -2.18 21.92
C ALA A 535 6.90 -1.52 23.26
N ALA A 536 6.50 -0.25 23.25
CA ALA A 536 6.07 0.46 24.45
C ALA A 536 4.79 -0.14 25.05
N VAL A 537 3.78 -0.47 24.22
CA VAL A 537 2.57 -1.18 24.67
C VAL A 537 2.94 -2.52 25.30
N LEU A 538 3.75 -3.33 24.62
CA LEU A 538 4.20 -4.63 25.14
C LEU A 538 4.96 -4.49 26.47
N ALA A 539 5.78 -3.45 26.63
CA ALA A 539 6.50 -3.22 27.88
C ALA A 539 5.56 -2.81 29.03
N LEU A 540 4.57 -1.95 28.77
CA LEU A 540 3.55 -1.55 29.75
C LEU A 540 2.73 -2.75 30.24
N SER A 541 2.41 -3.68 29.33
CA SER A 541 1.71 -4.93 29.66
C SER A 541 2.62 -6.07 30.12
N ASN A 542 3.88 -5.79 30.51
CA ASN A 542 4.87 -6.75 30.99
C ASN A 542 5.17 -7.91 30.01
N ARG A 543 4.96 -7.71 28.71
CA ARG A 543 5.34 -8.64 27.63
C ARG A 543 6.76 -8.44 27.12
N LEU A 544 7.34 -7.26 27.33
CA LEU A 544 8.76 -6.96 27.08
C LEU A 544 9.45 -6.46 28.34
N LYS A 545 10.68 -6.92 28.57
CA LYS A 545 11.51 -6.44 29.67
C LYS A 545 12.08 -5.05 29.34
N PRO A 546 12.44 -4.23 30.34
CA PRO A 546 13.02 -2.90 30.11
C PRO A 546 14.27 -2.90 29.21
N ASP A 547 15.15 -3.89 29.36
CA ASP A 547 16.36 -4.00 28.53
C ASP A 547 16.04 -4.38 27.07
N GLU A 548 14.99 -5.18 26.85
CA GLU A 548 14.51 -5.56 25.51
C GLU A 548 13.89 -4.34 24.82
N LEU A 549 13.05 -3.57 25.54
CA LEU A 549 12.48 -2.32 25.07
C LEU A 549 13.59 -1.32 24.66
N ALA A 550 14.60 -1.14 25.51
CA ALA A 550 15.72 -0.24 25.24
C ALA A 550 16.48 -0.66 23.97
N LYS A 551 16.74 -1.97 23.81
CA LYS A 551 17.41 -2.52 22.64
C LYS A 551 16.60 -2.33 21.35
N ILE A 552 15.30 -2.64 21.38
CA ILE A 552 14.39 -2.47 20.24
C ILE A 552 14.30 -0.99 19.87
N THR A 553 14.09 -0.11 20.85
CA THR A 553 13.94 1.33 20.61
C THR A 553 15.20 1.96 20.00
N ALA A 554 16.38 1.56 20.47
CA ALA A 554 17.66 2.04 19.96
C ALA A 554 17.99 1.55 18.55
N ASN A 555 17.46 0.38 18.16
CA ASN A 555 17.84 -0.31 16.92
C ASN A 555 16.63 -0.64 16.03
N ALA A 556 15.53 0.12 16.13
CA ALA A 556 14.29 -0.18 15.41
C ALA A 556 14.51 -0.32 13.89
N ASP A 557 15.35 0.54 13.30
CA ASP A 557 15.68 0.53 11.87
C ASP A 557 16.49 -0.70 11.43
N SER A 558 17.13 -1.41 12.37
CA SER A 558 17.88 -2.63 12.06
C SER A 558 16.99 -3.87 11.91
N LEU A 559 15.74 -3.80 12.39
CA LEU A 559 14.79 -4.91 12.42
C LEU A 559 14.11 -5.17 11.06
N TYR A 560 14.27 -4.26 10.11
CA TYR A 560 13.66 -4.35 8.79
C TYR A 560 14.63 -3.94 7.68
N THR A 561 14.30 -4.26 6.44
CA THR A 561 15.03 -3.77 5.26
C THR A 561 14.10 -3.60 4.06
N SER A 562 14.05 -2.38 3.51
CA SER A 562 13.18 -2.04 2.38
C SER A 562 13.73 -2.50 1.03
N GLN A 563 14.99 -2.95 0.95
CA GLN A 563 15.66 -3.25 -0.32
C GLN A 563 14.89 -4.24 -1.20
N PHE A 564 14.16 -5.16 -0.57
CA PHE A 564 13.42 -6.22 -1.26
C PHE A 564 12.05 -5.77 -1.79
N VAL A 565 11.51 -4.65 -1.33
CA VAL A 565 10.23 -4.08 -1.82
C VAL A 565 10.42 -3.00 -2.88
N ILE A 566 11.64 -2.50 -3.08
CA ILE A 566 11.94 -1.40 -4.02
C ILE A 566 11.47 -1.74 -5.43
N GLU A 567 11.81 -2.94 -5.94
CA GLU A 567 11.45 -3.31 -7.30
C GLU A 567 9.94 -3.50 -7.48
N ALA A 568 9.28 -4.15 -6.52
CA ALA A 568 7.82 -4.27 -6.50
C ALA A 568 7.14 -2.89 -6.52
N ALA A 569 7.67 -1.94 -5.74
CA ALA A 569 7.17 -0.57 -5.67
C ALA A 569 7.43 0.21 -6.98
N ASN A 570 8.59 0.04 -7.62
CA ASN A 570 8.87 0.64 -8.93
C ASN A 570 7.92 0.11 -10.02
N ASN A 571 7.63 -1.18 -9.99
CA ASN A 571 6.67 -1.83 -10.87
C ASN A 571 5.25 -1.26 -10.65
N SER A 572 4.83 -1.13 -9.39
CA SER A 572 3.55 -0.52 -9.01
C SER A 572 3.46 0.94 -9.45
N GLN A 573 4.53 1.72 -9.26
CA GLN A 573 4.58 3.12 -9.69
C GLN A 573 4.43 3.25 -11.22
N THR A 574 5.08 2.36 -11.98
CA THR A 574 4.93 2.33 -13.44
C THR A 574 3.48 2.08 -13.84
N LEU A 575 2.79 1.15 -13.16
CA LEU A 575 1.36 0.90 -13.37
C LEU A 575 0.52 2.14 -13.03
N ILE A 576 0.75 2.76 -11.87
CA ILE A 576 0.07 3.97 -11.41
C ILE A 576 0.21 5.09 -12.44
N ASP A 577 1.43 5.38 -12.92
CA ASP A 577 1.71 6.43 -13.88
C ASP A 577 0.99 6.20 -15.22
N LEU A 578 0.87 4.94 -15.64
CA LEU A 578 0.16 4.56 -16.87
C LEU A 578 -1.35 4.80 -16.75
N ILE A 579 -1.96 4.51 -15.59
CA ILE A 579 -3.41 4.58 -15.44
C ILE A 579 -3.91 5.91 -14.87
N ARG A 580 -3.05 6.73 -14.27
CA ARG A 580 -3.48 7.94 -13.52
C ARG A 580 -4.25 8.94 -14.38
N ALA A 581 -3.92 9.05 -15.67
CA ALA A 581 -4.64 9.92 -16.60
C ALA A 581 -6.09 9.45 -16.86
N ASP A 582 -6.32 8.14 -16.73
CA ASP A 582 -7.53 7.45 -17.14
C ASP A 582 -8.46 7.11 -15.96
N ASN A 583 -7.84 6.64 -14.88
CA ASN A 583 -8.50 6.21 -13.67
C ASN A 583 -7.70 6.72 -12.45
N PRO A 584 -7.78 8.03 -12.14
CA PRO A 584 -7.07 8.62 -11.02
C PRO A 584 -7.45 7.97 -9.69
N ALA A 585 -8.70 7.55 -9.51
CA ALA A 585 -9.15 6.90 -8.28
C ALA A 585 -8.43 5.55 -8.05
N LEU A 586 -8.33 4.71 -9.07
CA LEU A 586 -7.55 3.47 -8.97
C LEU A 586 -6.06 3.74 -8.79
N ALA A 587 -5.52 4.77 -9.46
CA ALA A 587 -4.13 5.18 -9.30
C ALA A 587 -3.81 5.64 -7.87
N ASP A 588 -4.74 6.33 -7.22
CA ASP A 588 -4.61 6.78 -5.84
C ASP A 588 -4.75 5.58 -4.87
N LYS A 589 -5.67 4.65 -5.12
CA LYS A 589 -5.79 3.39 -4.37
C LYS A 589 -4.51 2.56 -4.44
N LEU A 590 -3.93 2.36 -5.62
CA LEU A 590 -2.67 1.64 -5.80
C LEU A 590 -1.46 2.38 -5.20
N ALA A 591 -1.54 3.71 -5.10
CA ALA A 591 -0.53 4.51 -4.41
C ALA A 591 -0.69 4.48 -2.87
N GLY A 592 -1.74 3.83 -2.35
CA GLY A 592 -2.08 3.87 -0.93
C GLY A 592 -2.52 5.26 -0.46
N SER A 593 -2.95 6.11 -1.38
CA SER A 593 -3.31 7.50 -1.14
C SER A 593 -4.80 7.71 -1.37
N ASP A 594 -5.65 6.79 -0.92
CA ASP A 594 -7.10 7.01 -0.91
C ASP A 594 -7.35 8.31 -0.13
N ALA A 595 -7.54 9.40 -0.87
CA ALA A 595 -7.69 10.73 -0.31
C ALA A 595 -9.08 10.81 0.31
N VAL A 596 -9.21 10.33 1.54
CA VAL A 596 -10.45 10.46 2.29
C VAL A 596 -10.45 11.81 2.99
N SER A 597 -11.46 12.62 2.70
CA SER A 597 -11.67 13.86 3.43
C SER A 597 -12.25 13.53 4.80
N VAL A 598 -11.53 13.89 5.87
CA VAL A 598 -12.10 13.91 7.22
C VAL A 598 -13.43 14.69 7.18
N PRO A 599 -14.57 14.07 7.54
CA PRO A 599 -15.86 14.75 7.54
C PRO A 599 -15.81 15.95 8.49
N ASP A 600 -16.32 17.11 8.05
CA ASP A 600 -16.53 18.25 8.95
C ASP A 600 -17.76 17.95 9.82
N VAL A 601 -17.50 17.57 11.09
CA VAL A 601 -18.54 17.23 12.05
C VAL A 601 -18.83 18.45 12.91
N SER A 602 -20.10 18.85 13.02
CA SER A 602 -20.46 20.03 13.80
C SER A 602 -20.17 19.83 15.30
N ALA A 603 -19.86 20.92 16.00
CA ALA A 603 -19.63 20.89 17.45
C ALA A 603 -20.80 20.25 18.23
N ALA A 604 -22.05 20.48 17.80
CA ALA A 604 -23.22 19.87 18.42
C ALA A 604 -23.27 18.34 18.25
N GLN A 605 -22.85 17.84 17.09
CA GLN A 605 -22.75 16.39 16.86
C GLN A 605 -21.65 15.78 17.73
N ILE A 606 -20.47 16.40 17.81
CA ILE A 606 -19.37 15.91 18.67
C ILE A 606 -19.76 15.92 20.14
N GLN A 607 -20.48 16.95 20.61
CA GLN A 607 -20.92 17.02 22.00
C GLN A 607 -21.96 15.94 22.37
N GLN A 608 -22.79 15.52 21.40
CA GLN A 608 -23.81 14.49 21.58
C GLN A 608 -23.34 13.08 21.21
N ALA A 609 -22.11 12.96 20.68
CA ALA A 609 -21.51 11.71 20.26
C ALA A 609 -21.35 10.73 21.43
N SER A 610 -21.42 9.44 21.12
CA SER A 610 -21.20 8.38 22.11
C SER A 610 -19.75 8.41 22.60
N ASN A 611 -19.56 8.39 23.91
CA ASN A 611 -18.22 8.34 24.49
C ASN A 611 -17.59 6.97 24.24
N ILE A 612 -16.29 6.96 23.93
CA ILE A 612 -15.46 5.75 23.95
C ILE A 612 -14.75 5.69 25.29
N GLY A 613 -13.95 6.71 25.61
CA GLY A 613 -13.15 6.76 26.83
C GLY A 613 -12.31 8.04 26.90
N ASN A 614 -11.69 8.27 28.06
CA ASN A 614 -10.68 9.32 28.23
C ASN A 614 -9.31 8.71 27.94
N LEU A 615 -8.52 9.39 27.11
CA LEU A 615 -7.16 8.98 26.79
C LEU A 615 -6.24 9.24 27.97
N ASN A 616 -5.33 8.29 28.20
CA ASN A 616 -4.30 8.39 29.21
C ASN A 616 -3.25 9.44 28.81
N VAL A 617 -3.34 10.62 29.40
CA VAL A 617 -2.36 11.69 29.20
C VAL A 617 -1.15 11.44 30.10
N ARG A 618 -0.07 10.92 29.52
CA ARG A 618 1.17 10.56 30.26
C ARG A 618 1.97 11.80 30.68
N GLY A 619 1.52 12.46 31.74
CA GLY A 619 2.11 13.69 32.28
C GLY A 619 1.03 14.64 32.81
N GLN A 620 1.39 15.92 33.01
CA GLN A 620 0.44 16.95 33.44
C GLN A 620 0.19 17.98 32.34
N VAL A 621 -1.08 18.37 32.18
CA VAL A 621 -1.50 19.47 31.31
C VAL A 621 -1.76 20.70 32.17
N ASP A 622 -0.68 21.41 32.43
CA ASP A 622 -0.62 22.58 33.29
C ASP A 622 -0.52 23.89 32.50
N PHE A 623 -0.91 24.96 33.18
CA PHE A 623 -0.91 26.31 32.65
C PHE A 623 -0.15 27.24 33.61
N THR A 624 0.47 28.28 33.07
CA THR A 624 1.06 29.34 33.90
C THR A 624 -0.02 29.96 34.81
N VAL A 625 0.36 30.28 36.06
CA VAL A 625 -0.58 30.73 37.11
C VAL A 625 -1.49 31.86 36.62
N GLY A 626 -2.81 31.66 36.73
CA GLY A 626 -3.83 32.65 36.37
C GLY A 626 -4.03 32.90 34.87
N ALA A 627 -3.41 32.11 34.00
CA ALA A 627 -3.53 32.25 32.55
C ALA A 627 -3.86 30.90 31.88
N ALA A 628 -4.15 30.96 30.57
CA ALA A 628 -4.36 29.80 29.71
C ALA A 628 -3.11 29.47 28.86
N GLN A 629 -1.92 29.87 29.28
CA GLN A 629 -0.68 29.57 28.56
C GLN A 629 -0.09 28.25 29.04
N LEU A 630 0.09 27.28 28.12
CA LEU A 630 0.73 25.98 28.40
C LEU A 630 2.18 26.15 28.85
N THR A 631 2.58 25.35 29.84
CA THR A 631 3.99 25.19 30.21
C THR A 631 4.75 24.43 29.12
N ASP A 632 6.09 24.50 29.12
CA ASP A 632 6.88 23.76 28.13
C ASP A 632 6.83 22.25 28.35
N GLU A 633 6.71 21.79 29.60
CA GLU A 633 6.48 20.38 29.94
C GLU A 633 5.14 19.88 29.39
N SER A 634 4.07 20.65 29.58
CA SER A 634 2.75 20.27 29.06
C SER A 634 2.70 20.29 27.53
N LYS A 635 3.47 21.15 26.86
CA LYS A 635 3.63 21.04 25.40
C LYS A 635 4.28 19.72 24.99
N GLN A 636 5.28 19.24 25.73
CA GLN A 636 5.91 17.94 25.45
C GLN A 636 4.92 16.79 25.67
N THR A 637 4.17 16.81 26.77
CA THR A 637 3.09 15.84 27.02
C THR A 637 2.05 15.84 25.89
N LEU A 638 1.60 17.02 25.45
CA LEU A 638 0.64 17.13 24.36
C LEU A 638 1.23 16.77 22.98
N ASN A 639 2.53 16.95 22.76
CA ASN A 639 3.20 16.50 21.54
C ASN A 639 3.21 14.96 21.46
N GLN A 640 3.46 14.30 22.60
CA GLN A 640 3.39 12.84 22.70
C GLN A 640 1.97 12.36 22.43
N LEU A 641 0.98 12.96 23.09
CA LEU A 641 -0.44 12.63 22.86
C LEU A 641 -0.86 12.89 21.41
N ALA A 642 -0.41 13.98 20.78
CA ALA A 642 -0.68 14.26 19.39
C ALA A 642 -0.08 13.20 18.44
N SER A 643 1.01 12.54 18.83
CA SER A 643 1.55 11.40 18.09
C SER A 643 0.69 10.15 18.25
N GLU A 644 0.16 9.90 19.44
CA GLU A 644 -0.72 8.76 19.74
C GLU A 644 -2.09 8.94 19.07
N LEU A 645 -2.62 10.17 19.02
CA LEU A 645 -3.88 10.49 18.33
C LEU A 645 -3.86 10.21 16.83
N LYS A 646 -2.68 10.07 16.20
CA LYS A 646 -2.55 9.71 14.78
C LYS A 646 -2.76 8.21 14.53
N ASP A 647 -2.75 7.39 15.57
CA ASP A 647 -3.08 5.96 15.45
C ASP A 647 -4.59 5.75 15.30
N PHE A 648 -5.41 6.73 15.70
CA PHE A 648 -6.87 6.65 15.66
C PHE A 648 -7.44 7.09 14.31
N ASP A 649 -8.55 6.46 13.93
CA ASP A 649 -9.29 6.78 12.72
C ASP A 649 -9.91 8.18 12.78
N GLU A 650 -9.37 9.08 11.96
CA GLU A 650 -9.80 10.47 11.88
C GLU A 650 -11.17 10.68 11.23
N GLU A 651 -11.71 9.67 10.53
CA GLU A 651 -13.00 9.77 9.85
C GLU A 651 -14.18 9.53 10.80
N ASN A 652 -14.08 8.51 11.66
CA ASN A 652 -15.19 8.07 12.50
C ASN A 652 -15.09 8.53 13.96
N LEU A 653 -13.95 9.14 14.33
CA LEU A 653 -13.68 9.59 15.69
C LEU A 653 -13.45 11.10 15.78
N ALA A 654 -13.74 11.64 16.96
CA ALA A 654 -13.42 13.00 17.33
C ALA A 654 -12.89 13.06 18.77
N VAL A 655 -12.21 14.15 19.09
CA VAL A 655 -11.68 14.44 20.42
C VAL A 655 -12.44 15.59 21.05
N ARG A 656 -12.92 15.39 22.27
CA ARG A 656 -13.37 16.46 23.17
C ARG A 656 -12.25 16.78 24.15
N VAL A 657 -11.82 18.04 24.17
CA VAL A 657 -10.87 18.55 25.15
C VAL A 657 -11.66 19.27 26.22
N ILE A 658 -11.75 18.70 27.42
CA ILE A 658 -12.66 19.18 28.47
C ILE A 658 -11.82 19.80 29.60
N GLY A 659 -11.96 21.11 29.78
CA GLY A 659 -11.31 21.83 30.86
C GLY A 659 -12.14 21.82 32.14
N HIS A 660 -11.50 21.61 33.28
CA HIS A 660 -12.12 21.69 34.60
C HIS A 660 -11.37 22.65 35.52
N THR A 661 -12.08 23.15 36.54
CA THR A 661 -11.55 23.97 37.62
C THR A 661 -12.00 23.43 38.99
N SER A 662 -11.26 23.76 40.03
CA SER A 662 -11.72 23.59 41.42
C SER A 662 -12.87 24.53 41.75
N ARG A 663 -13.75 24.14 42.66
CA ARG A 663 -14.84 24.96 43.21
C ARG A 663 -14.32 26.04 44.17
N SER A 664 -13.48 26.92 43.65
CA SER A 664 -12.95 28.10 44.34
C SER A 664 -13.13 29.33 43.46
N GLY A 665 -13.48 30.48 44.06
CA GLY A 665 -13.69 31.73 43.31
C GLY A 665 -15.04 31.82 42.59
N ASP A 666 -15.09 32.66 41.56
CA ASP A 666 -16.30 33.01 40.79
C ASP A 666 -16.66 31.96 39.73
N ALA A 667 -17.95 31.65 39.60
CA ALA A 667 -18.44 30.61 38.69
C ALA A 667 -18.20 30.95 37.21
N ASP A 668 -18.56 32.17 36.81
CA ASP A 668 -18.42 32.62 35.42
C ASP A 668 -16.95 32.76 35.02
N ALA A 669 -16.10 33.20 35.95
CA ALA A 669 -14.66 33.24 35.73
C ALA A 669 -14.07 31.85 35.53
N ASN A 670 -14.47 30.87 36.34
CA ASN A 670 -14.03 29.48 36.20
C ASN A 670 -14.51 28.83 34.90
N GLN A 671 -15.75 29.09 34.51
CA GLN A 671 -16.31 28.64 33.23
C GLN A 671 -15.45 29.16 32.07
N ARG A 672 -15.25 30.47 31.98
CA ARG A 672 -14.41 31.08 30.93
C ARG A 672 -12.97 30.55 30.94
N LEU A 673 -12.37 30.39 32.12
CA LEU A 673 -11.00 29.88 32.25
C LEU A 673 -10.88 28.44 31.74
N SER A 674 -11.84 27.58 32.09
CA SER A 674 -11.86 26.20 31.63
C SER A 674 -11.99 26.09 30.11
N GLU A 675 -12.87 26.88 29.50
CA GLU A 675 -13.05 26.95 28.04
C GLU A 675 -11.79 27.46 27.33
N GLU A 676 -11.14 28.49 27.88
CA GLU A 676 -9.92 29.06 27.30
C GLU A 676 -8.77 28.05 27.31
N ARG A 677 -8.59 27.34 28.44
CA ARG A 677 -7.59 26.28 28.60
C ARG A 677 -7.82 25.13 27.63
N ALA A 678 -9.07 24.65 27.53
CA ALA A 678 -9.44 23.62 26.57
C ALA A 678 -9.15 24.04 25.13
N ARG A 679 -9.46 25.30 24.76
CA ARG A 679 -9.18 25.83 23.42
C ARG A 679 -7.69 25.89 23.13
N VAL A 680 -6.86 26.26 24.11
CA VAL A 680 -5.40 26.29 23.93
C VAL A 680 -4.85 24.88 23.69
N VAL A 681 -5.31 23.89 24.44
CA VAL A 681 -4.92 22.48 24.25
C VAL A 681 -5.39 21.98 22.88
N ALA A 682 -6.65 22.22 22.50
CA ALA A 682 -7.18 21.83 21.19
C ALA A 682 -6.38 22.45 20.03
N ASN A 683 -6.04 23.75 20.12
CA ASN A 683 -5.22 24.42 19.12
C ASN A 683 -3.80 23.85 19.06
N HIS A 684 -3.22 23.48 20.21
CA HIS A 684 -1.90 22.85 20.26
C HIS A 684 -1.92 21.48 19.56
N LEU A 685 -2.91 20.63 19.84
CA LEU A 685 -3.07 19.33 19.18
C LEU A 685 -3.23 19.48 17.66
N LYS A 686 -4.11 20.39 17.20
CA LYS A 686 -4.26 20.69 15.76
C LYS A 686 -2.95 21.21 15.15
N GLY A 687 -2.21 22.05 15.87
CA GLY A 687 -0.90 22.57 15.44
C GLY A 687 0.17 21.48 15.28
N MET A 688 0.03 20.34 15.97
CA MET A 688 0.91 19.17 15.86
C MET A 688 0.48 18.18 14.75
N GLY A 689 -0.55 18.52 13.98
CA GLY A 689 -1.03 17.73 12.86
C GLY A 689 -2.00 16.62 13.23
N VAL A 690 -2.78 16.79 14.30
CA VAL A 690 -3.96 15.96 14.55
C VAL A 690 -5.06 16.39 13.57
N SER A 691 -5.40 15.55 12.59
CA SER A 691 -6.37 15.90 11.53
C SER A 691 -7.82 15.69 11.94
N MET A 692 -8.08 14.78 12.90
CA MET A 692 -9.43 14.52 13.39
C MET A 692 -10.08 15.76 14.01
N ASN A 693 -11.42 15.73 14.09
CA ASN A 693 -12.18 16.82 14.69
C ASN A 693 -11.86 16.95 16.18
N VAL A 694 -11.41 18.15 16.61
CA VAL A 694 -11.15 18.46 18.03
C VAL A 694 -12.06 19.59 18.50
N LEU A 695 -12.89 19.31 19.51
CA LEU A 695 -13.84 20.21 20.14
C LEU A 695 -13.35 20.60 21.56
N PRO A 696 -13.01 21.88 21.81
CA PRO A 696 -12.77 22.35 23.17
C PRO A 696 -14.08 22.64 23.93
N GLU A 697 -14.14 22.22 25.18
CA GLU A 697 -15.26 22.43 26.10
C GLU A 697 -14.76 22.84 27.48
N GLY A 698 -15.50 23.70 28.16
CA GLY A 698 -15.24 24.04 29.56
C GLY A 698 -16.40 23.61 30.44
N GLU A 699 -16.07 22.98 31.57
CA GLU A 699 -17.05 22.49 32.55
C GLU A 699 -17.04 23.32 33.85
N GLY A 700 -16.19 24.36 33.92
CA GLY A 700 -16.00 25.12 35.15
C GLY A 700 -15.72 24.19 36.33
N PHE A 701 -16.48 24.31 37.42
CA PHE A 701 -16.39 23.41 38.59
C PHE A 701 -17.60 22.48 38.74
N ASN A 702 -18.36 22.28 37.67
CA ASN A 702 -19.63 21.56 37.70
C ASN A 702 -19.46 20.04 37.85
N SER A 703 -18.31 19.52 37.45
CA SER A 703 -18.00 18.08 37.40
C SER A 703 -16.72 17.74 38.20
N PRO A 704 -16.77 17.82 39.55
CA PRO A 704 -15.63 17.45 40.40
C PRO A 704 -15.37 15.93 40.35
N LEU A 705 -14.13 15.53 40.59
CA LEU A 705 -13.74 14.12 40.70
C LEU A 705 -14.48 13.43 41.86
N PRO A 706 -14.87 12.15 41.70
CA PRO A 706 -15.48 11.38 42.79
C PRO A 706 -14.50 11.26 43.96
N ASN A 707 -15.01 11.29 45.19
CA ASN A 707 -14.22 11.16 46.43
C ASN A 707 -13.09 12.20 46.61
N VAL A 708 -13.11 13.29 45.86
CA VAL A 708 -12.19 14.44 45.98
C VAL A 708 -12.98 15.67 46.40
N ASP A 709 -12.45 16.46 47.34
CA ASP A 709 -13.08 17.73 47.75
C ASP A 709 -13.25 18.62 46.51
N PRO A 710 -14.44 19.16 46.22
CA PRO A 710 -14.65 20.02 45.05
C PRO A 710 -13.69 21.22 44.97
N ALA A 711 -13.18 21.73 46.09
CA ALA A 711 -12.22 22.82 46.13
C ALA A 711 -10.75 22.38 45.93
N ASP A 712 -10.48 21.08 45.91
CA ASP A 712 -9.14 20.52 45.72
C ASP A 712 -8.57 20.88 44.34
N ALA A 713 -7.27 21.16 44.29
CA ALA A 713 -6.55 21.52 43.06
C ALA A 713 -6.56 20.40 42.01
N ARG A 714 -6.73 19.13 42.41
CA ARG A 714 -6.89 17.99 41.47
C ARG A 714 -8.09 18.14 40.52
N ASN A 715 -9.08 18.96 40.88
CA ASN A 715 -10.19 19.28 39.99
C ASN A 715 -9.81 20.26 38.87
N GLN A 716 -8.64 20.90 38.94
CA GLN A 716 -8.06 21.67 37.84
C GLN A 716 -7.34 20.72 36.89
N ARG A 717 -8.11 20.09 36.00
CA ARG A 717 -7.62 19.07 35.07
C ARG A 717 -8.10 19.36 33.65
N THR A 718 -7.46 18.70 32.69
CA THR A 718 -7.93 18.64 31.31
C THR A 718 -8.15 17.18 30.96
N GLU A 719 -9.36 16.82 30.55
CA GLU A 719 -9.67 15.48 30.03
C GLU A 719 -9.58 15.51 28.50
N ILE A 720 -9.02 14.46 27.92
CA ILE A 720 -8.96 14.26 26.47
C ILE A 720 -9.83 13.05 26.15
N ARG A 721 -11.05 13.31 25.69
CA ARG A 721 -12.06 12.28 25.51
C ARG A 721 -12.22 11.92 24.05
N LEU A 722 -12.14 10.63 23.74
CA LEU A 722 -12.45 10.10 22.43
C LEU A 722 -13.94 9.80 22.32
N VAL A 723 -14.57 10.21 21.22
CA VAL A 723 -15.99 10.01 20.96
C VAL A 723 -16.23 9.50 19.54
N ARG A 724 -17.31 8.74 19.34
CA ARG A 724 -17.72 8.18 18.04
C ARG A 724 -18.72 9.09 17.34
N VAL A 725 -18.34 9.62 16.18
CA VAL A 725 -19.15 10.59 15.42
C VAL A 725 -19.88 9.99 14.23
N ASN A 726 -19.52 8.77 13.81
CA ASN A 726 -20.17 8.02 12.73
C ASN A 726 -20.51 6.58 13.12
#